data_AF-A0A971FHD6-F1
#
_entry.id   AF-A0A971FHD6-F1
#
_cell.length_a   1.000
_cell.length_b   1.000
_cell.length_c   1.000
_cell.angle_alpha   90.00
_cell.angle_beta   90.00
_cell.angle_gamma   90.00
#
_symmetry.space_group_name_H-M   'P 1'
#
loop_
_entity.id
_entity.type
_entity.pdbx_description
1 polymer ?
#
loop_
_entity_poly.entity_id
_entity_poly.type
_entity_poly.pdbx_seq_one_letter_code
_entity_poly.pdbx_strand_id
1 'polypeptide(L)'
;MCSRCTFAVILFCIALVARPAVSATPEFLVQGDMLHIMNADTELSVSLRSPKLRFRDYDGWQGDLPPTSIEGDIAAGEIVIVTYAPLNVGETAALDLQLQLQWFRDEGVLRKWMKLNVVDTEAPLLLEEVLLDTFNAALLVEVPRISPPRSMPVFLPGFFAGIEYPVAATRVEETSLYVAHRPMALLSAGATYGSRCAVYGMAAPGREREAFHRYIESHRPAPHGLHFNYNSWWTSPVPFSEQDILGLMAVFEKELYQAHGVALDSFTIDMGWSNPQSIWEIDAKLFPEGFSRIQAAAERMGARLGLWVSPSSFYSPALDPAWAREQGYESFDFSVPWSANPVRLLSLGGERYAARFRERLTEMVSRFGIRQVKLDGYYLGDDTFEAGPHSSESTAAGGIAAFEAVRAVAPDVWFEATFDANASPWWLFYLNSVIGGFGDDSPYGRVPCPVYRESYTTARDYYNLQSADRLFSPVPAQEILGIIHQSNDPFMNDAVMCLLRGNAFVSLYINPKHMNEARWKRLAETLRWARANEDTLVNAHTVPLRPDAWLRDGIPWQSHDAPMPRTPYGYAHWTDSGGLIALRNPWAAPQSYRLALPEGAGAGLDLISLYPEPRVYGRNVNPGDTVEMPLAPYETIVLSVRPATDESDGLPGADACVKNRVVVNSCTSRVTRVSFQEETASLGPDWTDAEGFDAGMLETTLDTRVVIDEAEGRLLVLAEGGDAPPRLSGKLIVNDAAVETRATGSGQGFAASTAPPPEHWNFLEAALPSGESTLKLTVSADMDVSDISVWVWALKPGTGKPDFPNALPAPEWISLGGAALLAPGAFAVDLKQETRPRRVERINGLFLDVLEPLSEQQGWGKLQRNQSVWEKPMTIAGRHFRRGLGVHAVSEVVYALNGGYTTFEALVGMDGANRGTGDFEVWVDGTKRWESGRMTWEDAPQAVRVDISGGLELRLRVGDGGDGITGDHANWAEARLLR
;
A
#
# COMPACT_ATOMS: atom_id res chain seq x y z
N MET A 1 -50.55 -28.88 16.28
CA MET A 1 -50.41 -30.36 16.23
C MET A 1 -49.02 -30.65 15.67
N CYS A 2 -48.02 -30.87 16.53
CA CYS A 2 -47.51 -32.20 16.94
C CYS A 2 -46.88 -32.96 15.74
N SER A 3 -45.66 -33.47 15.74
CA SER A 3 -44.56 -33.54 16.72
C SER A 3 -43.40 -34.24 16.01
N ARG A 4 -42.16 -33.79 16.23
CA ARG A 4 -40.96 -34.63 16.44
C ARG A 4 -39.73 -33.75 16.62
N CYS A 5 -39.55 -33.30 17.86
CA CYS A 5 -38.25 -33.01 18.45
C CYS A 5 -37.49 -34.34 18.61
N THR A 6 -36.17 -34.40 18.37
CA THR A 6 -35.20 -34.69 19.44
C THR A 6 -33.74 -34.47 18.99
N PHE A 7 -33.00 -33.77 19.86
CA PHE A 7 -31.54 -33.74 20.04
C PHE A 7 -30.62 -33.08 19.00
N ALA A 8 -30.34 -31.79 19.20
CA ALA A 8 -29.00 -31.21 19.05
C ALA A 8 -28.88 -29.97 19.97
N VAL A 9 -28.65 -30.22 21.26
CA VAL A 9 -28.09 -29.21 22.16
C VAL A 9 -26.59 -29.22 21.88
N ILE A 10 -26.13 -28.35 20.98
CA ILE A 10 -24.70 -28.08 20.82
C ILE A 10 -24.33 -27.06 21.89
N LEU A 11 -23.49 -27.49 22.82
CA LEU A 11 -22.84 -26.64 23.81
C LEU A 11 -22.19 -25.44 23.11
N PHE A 12 -22.62 -24.24 23.48
CA PHE A 12 -21.81 -23.03 23.36
C PHE A 12 -20.63 -23.19 24.33
N CYS A 13 -19.53 -23.79 23.86
CA CYS A 13 -18.25 -23.60 24.52
C CYS A 13 -17.77 -22.20 24.15
N ILE A 14 -17.94 -21.27 25.09
CA ILE A 14 -17.15 -20.04 25.13
C ILE A 14 -15.70 -20.50 25.10
N ALA A 15 -15.01 -20.27 23.98
CA ALA A 15 -13.57 -20.36 23.91
C ALA A 15 -13.04 -19.26 24.83
N LEU A 16 -12.84 -19.61 26.10
CA LEU A 16 -11.94 -18.87 26.97
C LEU A 16 -10.59 -18.93 26.26
N VAL A 17 -10.20 -17.80 25.66
CA VAL A 17 -8.82 -17.50 25.33
C VAL A 17 -8.03 -17.84 26.59
N ALA A 18 -7.30 -18.96 26.55
CA ALA A 18 -6.37 -19.30 27.60
C ALA A 18 -5.24 -18.28 27.49
N ARG A 19 -5.44 -17.12 28.13
CA ARG A 19 -4.38 -16.15 28.41
C ARG A 19 -3.25 -16.98 29.03
N PRO A 20 -2.02 -17.00 28.48
CA PRO A 20 -0.92 -17.51 29.26
C PRO A 20 -0.92 -16.70 30.54
N ALA A 21 -1.19 -17.37 31.66
CA ALA A 21 -1.30 -16.72 32.95
C ALA A 21 0.01 -15.95 33.19
N VAL A 22 -0.07 -14.64 33.42
CA VAL A 22 0.99 -13.94 34.13
C VAL A 22 1.04 -14.62 35.50
N SER A 23 1.92 -15.62 35.64
CA SER A 23 1.82 -16.62 36.71
C SER A 23 2.41 -16.16 38.05
N ALA A 24 2.75 -14.88 38.20
CA ALA A 24 3.10 -14.30 39.48
C ALA A 24 2.35 -12.99 39.68
N THR A 25 1.64 -12.87 40.81
CA THR A 25 1.22 -11.56 41.32
C THR A 25 2.50 -10.79 41.65
N PRO A 26 2.69 -9.55 41.16
CA PRO A 26 3.90 -8.81 41.48
C PRO A 26 3.98 -8.56 42.99
N GLU A 27 5.21 -8.57 43.51
CA GLU A 27 5.48 -8.07 44.85
C GLU A 27 5.79 -6.58 44.77
N PHE A 28 5.13 -5.80 45.62
CA PHE A 28 5.35 -4.36 45.73
C PHE A 28 6.13 -4.06 47.01
N LEU A 29 7.25 -3.34 46.87
CA LEU A 29 8.05 -2.90 47.99
C LEU A 29 8.26 -1.39 47.91
N VAL A 30 7.79 -0.66 48.92
CA VAL A 30 8.11 0.77 49.09
C VAL A 30 9.37 0.89 49.93
N GLN A 31 10.43 1.46 49.36
CA GLN A 31 11.69 1.71 50.06
C GLN A 31 12.12 3.16 49.86
N GLY A 32 12.01 3.95 50.94
CA GLY A 32 12.29 5.38 50.87
C GLY A 32 11.27 6.10 49.98
N ASP A 33 11.77 6.76 48.94
CA ASP A 33 10.99 7.47 47.92
C ASP A 33 10.85 6.70 46.61
N MET A 34 11.01 5.37 46.63
CA MET A 34 10.87 4.49 45.48
C MET A 34 9.82 3.40 45.74
N LEU A 35 9.06 3.07 44.70
CA LEU A 35 8.21 1.88 44.61
C LEU A 35 8.89 0.87 43.69
N HIS A 36 9.23 -0.29 44.24
CA HIS A 36 9.80 -1.42 43.53
C HIS A 36 8.69 -2.42 43.17
N ILE A 37 8.62 -2.79 41.89
CA ILE A 37 7.70 -3.78 41.34
C ILE A 37 8.51 -5.00 40.93
N MET A 38 8.36 -6.10 41.65
CA MET A 38 9.08 -7.35 41.38
C MET A 38 8.29 -8.23 40.42
N ASN A 39 8.93 -8.72 39.36
CA ASN A 39 8.36 -9.61 38.35
C ASN A 39 9.32 -10.77 38.08
N ALA A 40 9.12 -11.90 38.77
CA ALA A 40 10.04 -13.04 38.71
C ALA A 40 11.49 -12.60 38.98
N ASP A 41 12.37 -12.65 37.97
CA ASP A 41 13.79 -12.29 38.07
C ASP A 41 14.09 -10.83 37.66
N THR A 42 13.07 -10.02 37.37
CA THR A 42 13.23 -8.60 37.03
C THR A 42 12.54 -7.67 38.02
N GLU A 43 12.99 -6.42 38.05
CA GLU A 43 12.53 -5.38 38.94
C GLU A 43 12.39 -4.06 38.17
N LEU A 44 11.29 -3.34 38.41
CA LEU A 44 11.13 -1.95 37.98
C LEU A 44 11.00 -1.04 39.21
N SER A 45 11.82 0.01 39.24
CA SER A 45 11.81 1.00 40.33
C SER A 45 11.24 2.31 39.83
N VAL A 46 10.09 2.71 40.39
CA VAL A 46 9.34 3.91 40.02
C VAL A 46 9.45 4.94 41.14
N SER A 47 9.71 6.21 40.82
CA SER A 47 9.84 7.26 41.83
C SER A 47 8.51 7.58 42.49
N LEU A 48 8.52 7.79 43.81
CA LEU A 48 7.41 8.36 44.57
C LEU A 48 7.63 9.84 44.88
N ARG A 49 8.75 10.44 44.47
CA ARG A 49 8.98 11.88 44.57
C ARG A 49 8.00 12.66 43.71
N SER A 50 7.76 13.93 44.03
CA SER A 50 6.85 14.74 43.25
C SER A 50 7.36 14.89 41.80
N PRO A 51 6.48 14.84 40.79
CA PRO A 51 6.85 15.08 39.41
C PRO A 51 7.62 16.38 39.24
N LYS A 52 8.55 16.41 38.28
CA LYS A 52 9.26 17.64 37.92
C LYS A 52 8.43 18.43 36.91
N LEU A 53 8.28 19.73 37.15
CA LEU A 53 7.48 20.64 36.34
C LEU A 53 8.36 21.72 35.71
N ARG A 54 8.16 21.96 34.42
CA ARG A 54 8.77 23.10 33.71
C ARG A 54 7.74 24.19 33.53
N PHE A 55 8.04 25.39 34.01
CA PHE A 55 7.23 26.58 33.76
C PHE A 55 8.02 27.56 32.90
N ARG A 56 7.37 28.20 31.92
CA ARG A 56 8.04 29.05 30.90
C ARG A 56 8.91 30.15 31.49
N ASP A 57 8.38 30.85 32.49
CA ASP A 57 8.99 32.07 33.04
C ASP A 57 9.92 31.79 34.24
N TYR A 58 10.22 30.52 34.52
CA TYR A 58 11.04 30.10 35.66
C TYR A 58 12.17 29.18 35.22
N ASP A 59 13.39 29.48 35.68
CA ASP A 59 14.56 28.68 35.33
C ASP A 59 14.53 27.28 35.94
N GLY A 60 14.82 26.28 35.13
CA GLY A 60 14.99 24.89 35.54
C GLY A 60 13.70 24.16 35.90
N TRP A 61 13.88 22.96 36.47
CA TRP A 61 12.79 22.10 36.91
C TRP A 61 12.36 22.44 38.34
N GLN A 62 11.05 22.58 38.55
CA GLN A 62 10.42 22.70 39.87
C GLN A 62 9.90 21.32 40.32
N GLY A 63 9.76 21.07 41.62
CA GLY A 63 9.27 19.78 42.14
C GLY A 63 10.40 18.90 42.68
N ASP A 64 10.33 17.58 42.42
CA ASP A 64 11.27 16.58 42.99
C ASP A 64 11.27 16.54 44.52
N LEU A 65 10.10 16.77 45.14
CA LEU A 65 9.95 16.79 46.59
C LEU A 65 9.82 15.35 47.13
N PRO A 66 10.41 15.04 48.29
CA PRO A 66 10.18 13.75 48.95
C PRO A 66 8.73 13.65 49.47
N PRO A 67 8.15 12.44 49.51
CA PRO A 67 6.82 12.21 50.09
C PRO A 67 6.69 12.72 51.53
N THR A 68 5.57 13.39 51.85
CA THR A 68 5.16 13.68 53.24
C THR A 68 4.21 12.64 53.81
N SER A 69 3.32 12.08 52.98
CA SER A 69 2.53 10.89 53.31
C SER A 69 2.33 10.02 52.07
N ILE A 70 2.14 8.71 52.31
CA ILE A 70 1.76 7.72 51.29
C ILE A 70 0.56 6.97 51.89
N GLU A 71 -0.60 7.08 51.25
CA GLU A 71 -1.85 6.51 51.73
C GLU A 71 -2.47 5.58 50.67
N GLY A 72 -3.01 4.43 51.08
CA GLY A 72 -3.60 3.41 50.20
C GLY A 72 -2.77 2.12 50.09
N ASP A 73 -3.37 1.05 49.58
CA ASP A 73 -2.71 -0.25 49.35
C ASP A 73 -2.64 -0.60 47.85
N ILE A 74 -1.43 -0.49 47.28
CA ILE A 74 -1.19 -0.79 45.86
C ILE A 74 -1.43 -2.28 45.52
N ALA A 75 -1.13 -3.19 46.45
CA ALA A 75 -1.30 -4.63 46.22
C ALA A 75 -2.79 -5.04 46.22
N ALA A 76 -3.61 -4.30 46.96
CA ALA A 76 -5.07 -4.39 46.93
C ALA A 76 -5.69 -3.77 45.67
N GLY A 77 -4.91 -3.04 44.85
CA GLY A 77 -5.40 -2.32 43.67
C GLY A 77 -6.08 -0.99 43.99
N GLU A 78 -5.91 -0.49 45.23
CA GLU A 78 -6.39 0.83 45.63
C GLU A 78 -5.56 1.94 44.98
N ILE A 79 -6.13 3.14 44.90
CA ILE A 79 -5.36 4.34 44.51
C ILE A 79 -4.47 4.71 45.68
N VAL A 80 -3.15 4.64 45.46
CA VAL A 80 -2.15 5.19 46.38
C VAL A 80 -1.99 6.68 46.12
N ILE A 81 -2.19 7.49 47.16
CA ILE A 81 -2.02 8.94 47.12
C ILE A 81 -0.74 9.29 47.87
N VAL A 82 0.20 9.92 47.16
CA VAL A 82 1.41 10.48 47.73
C VAL A 82 1.26 11.98 47.81
N THR A 83 1.39 12.51 49.02
CA THR A 83 1.33 13.96 49.28
C THR A 83 2.72 14.54 49.46
N TYR A 84 2.85 15.84 49.21
CA TYR A 84 4.10 16.58 49.35
C TYR A 84 3.88 17.85 50.14
N ALA A 85 4.98 18.46 50.61
CA ALA A 85 4.93 19.85 51.06
C ALA A 85 4.51 20.77 49.90
N PRO A 86 3.86 21.92 50.17
CA PRO A 86 3.51 22.88 49.13
C PRO A 86 4.74 23.28 48.30
N LEU A 87 4.58 23.25 46.98
CA LEU A 87 5.63 23.63 46.04
C LEU A 87 5.51 25.12 45.73
N ASN A 88 6.54 25.88 46.10
CA ASN A 88 6.66 27.28 45.70
C ASN A 88 7.33 27.36 44.34
N VAL A 89 6.73 28.12 43.42
CA VAL A 89 7.30 28.44 42.09
C VAL A 89 7.63 29.92 42.07
N GLY A 90 8.93 30.23 42.16
CA GLY A 90 9.41 31.58 42.44
C GLY A 90 8.90 32.12 43.79
N GLU A 91 8.71 33.44 43.87
CA GLU A 91 8.31 34.12 45.11
C GLU A 91 6.78 34.25 45.28
N THR A 92 6.01 34.10 44.19
CA THR A 92 4.62 34.55 44.12
C THR A 92 3.61 33.44 43.91
N ALA A 93 4.05 32.22 43.58
CA ALA A 93 3.15 31.10 43.32
C ALA A 93 3.36 29.94 44.29
N ALA A 94 2.24 29.41 44.79
CA ALA A 94 2.18 28.25 45.67
C ALA A 94 1.26 27.19 45.08
N LEU A 95 1.73 25.94 45.03
CA LEU A 95 1.06 24.82 44.41
C LEU A 95 0.93 23.65 45.39
N ASP A 96 -0.23 23.02 45.43
CA ASP A 96 -0.43 21.75 46.12
C ASP A 96 -0.34 20.62 45.09
N LEU A 97 0.60 19.69 45.30
CA LEU A 97 0.80 18.54 44.42
C LEU A 97 0.41 17.25 45.14
N GLN A 98 -0.18 16.35 44.38
CA GLN A 98 -0.36 14.95 44.74
C GLN A 98 0.06 14.07 43.59
N LEU A 99 0.75 12.98 43.89
CA LEU A 99 0.99 11.89 42.95
C LEU A 99 0.02 10.76 43.27
N GLN A 100 -0.59 10.19 42.24
CA GLN A 100 -1.53 9.08 42.34
C GLN A 100 -0.99 7.89 41.56
N LEU A 101 -1.03 6.71 42.18
CA LEU A 101 -0.64 5.45 41.57
C LEU A 101 -1.75 4.41 41.76
N GLN A 102 -1.99 3.56 40.76
CA GLN A 102 -2.93 2.45 40.89
C GLN A 102 -2.49 1.25 40.08
N TRP A 103 -2.56 0.06 40.70
CA TRP A 103 -2.30 -1.22 40.04
C TRP A 103 -3.59 -1.83 39.51
N PHE A 104 -3.65 -2.06 38.20
CA PHE A 104 -4.76 -2.71 37.51
C PHE A 104 -4.44 -4.19 37.32
N ARG A 105 -4.88 -5.01 38.27
CA ARG A 105 -4.55 -6.45 38.34
C ARG A 105 -4.93 -7.22 37.08
N ASP A 106 -6.09 -6.94 36.49
CA ASP A 106 -6.59 -7.67 35.31
C ASP A 106 -5.84 -7.35 34.02
N GLU A 107 -5.17 -6.19 34.00
CA GLU A 107 -4.36 -5.71 32.89
C GLU A 107 -2.86 -5.96 33.11
N GLY A 108 -2.44 -6.13 34.37
CA GLY A 108 -1.03 -6.25 34.73
C GLY A 108 -0.25 -4.95 34.56
N VAL A 109 -0.88 -3.79 34.80
CA VAL A 109 -0.26 -2.47 34.62
C VAL A 109 -0.36 -1.58 35.86
N LEU A 110 0.70 -0.80 36.12
CA LEU A 110 0.71 0.31 37.06
C LEU A 110 0.47 1.61 36.29
N ARG A 111 -0.52 2.39 36.72
CA ARG A 111 -0.79 3.74 36.23
C ARG A 111 -0.34 4.77 37.25
N LYS A 112 0.38 5.81 36.82
CA LYS A 112 0.93 6.89 37.64
C LYS A 112 0.63 8.27 37.03
N TRP A 113 -0.01 9.16 37.77
CA TRP A 113 -0.34 10.53 37.32
C TRP A 113 -0.32 11.54 38.47
N MET A 114 -0.23 12.82 38.12
CA MET A 114 -0.21 13.94 39.04
C MET A 114 -1.57 14.63 39.11
N LYS A 115 -1.93 15.14 40.29
CA LYS A 115 -2.90 16.23 40.47
C LYS A 115 -2.20 17.44 41.06
N LEU A 116 -2.53 18.61 40.55
CA LEU A 116 -1.96 19.89 40.93
C LEU A 116 -3.08 20.90 41.15
N ASN A 117 -3.02 21.63 42.26
CA ASN A 117 -3.90 22.77 42.52
C ASN A 117 -3.03 24.03 42.66
N VAL A 118 -3.37 25.09 41.94
CA VAL A 118 -2.74 26.40 42.12
C VAL A 118 -3.38 27.09 43.31
N VAL A 119 -2.70 27.08 44.46
CA VAL A 119 -3.21 27.68 45.70
C VAL A 119 -3.25 29.20 45.58
N ASP A 120 -2.13 29.77 45.13
CA ASP A 120 -1.99 31.21 44.91
C ASP A 120 -1.00 31.46 43.77
N THR A 121 -1.23 32.53 43.03
CA THR A 121 -0.28 33.08 42.05
C THR A 121 -0.67 34.49 41.64
N GLU A 122 0.31 35.40 41.52
CA GLU A 122 0.07 36.76 41.06
C GLU A 122 -0.28 36.85 39.56
N ALA A 123 0.18 35.89 38.75
CA ALA A 123 -0.07 35.84 37.31
C ALA A 123 -0.23 34.38 36.85
N PRO A 124 -1.01 34.09 35.79
CA PRO A 124 -1.19 32.73 35.30
C PRO A 124 0.15 32.06 34.94
N LEU A 125 0.38 30.86 35.46
CA LEU A 125 1.56 30.05 35.21
C LEU A 125 1.39 29.25 33.92
N LEU A 126 2.36 29.30 33.02
CA LEU A 126 2.38 28.41 31.87
C LEU A 126 3.20 27.14 32.17
N LEU A 127 2.51 26.02 32.39
CA LEU A 127 3.10 24.70 32.55
C LEU A 127 3.45 24.12 31.17
N GLU A 128 4.74 24.07 30.86
CA GLU A 128 5.24 23.59 29.56
C GLU A 128 5.41 22.08 29.54
N GLU A 129 5.93 21.49 30.62
CA GLU A 129 6.30 20.08 30.65
C GLU A 129 6.10 19.47 32.04
N VAL A 130 5.62 18.22 32.06
CA VAL A 130 5.51 17.39 33.26
C VAL A 130 6.34 16.14 33.06
N LEU A 131 7.35 15.96 33.89
CA LEU A 131 8.20 14.77 33.95
C LEU A 131 7.74 13.88 35.10
N LEU A 132 7.24 12.68 34.78
CA LEU A 132 6.71 11.73 35.75
C LEU A 132 7.78 10.78 36.30
N ASP A 133 8.70 10.31 35.45
CA ASP A 133 9.82 9.46 35.85
C ASP A 133 11.05 9.63 34.97
N THR A 134 12.20 9.27 35.54
CA THR A 134 13.47 9.12 34.83
C THR A 134 14.02 7.72 35.09
N PHE A 135 14.43 7.03 34.03
CA PHE A 135 15.11 5.74 34.10
C PHE A 135 16.51 5.84 33.51
N ASN A 136 17.39 4.89 33.84
CA ASN A 136 18.64 4.74 33.13
C ASN A 136 18.38 4.16 31.73
N ALA A 137 18.74 4.89 30.68
CA ALA A 137 18.57 4.47 29.29
C ALA A 137 19.34 3.17 28.96
N ALA A 138 20.38 2.82 29.74
CA ALA A 138 21.10 1.55 29.60
C ALA A 138 20.24 0.32 29.92
N LEU A 139 19.06 0.48 30.53
CA LEU A 139 18.11 -0.61 30.80
C LEU A 139 17.20 -0.92 29.61
N LEU A 140 17.19 -0.09 28.56
CA LEU A 140 16.33 -0.32 27.40
C LEU A 140 16.69 -1.66 26.73
N VAL A 141 15.69 -2.54 26.56
CA VAL A 141 15.90 -3.87 25.93
C VAL A 141 15.98 -3.81 24.41
N GLU A 142 15.48 -2.72 23.81
CA GLU A 142 15.64 -2.40 22.39
C GLU A 142 15.80 -0.90 22.17
N VAL A 143 16.36 -0.52 21.02
CA VAL A 143 16.57 0.90 20.67
C VAL A 143 15.20 1.59 20.55
N PRO A 144 14.90 2.61 21.37
CA PRO A 144 13.58 3.22 21.38
C PRO A 144 13.37 4.06 20.12
N ARG A 145 12.17 4.02 19.54
CA ARG A 145 11.80 4.80 18.33
C ARG A 145 10.99 6.04 18.72
N ILE A 146 11.57 6.83 19.60
CA ILE A 146 10.91 7.99 20.18
C ILE A 146 10.92 9.15 19.17
N SER A 147 9.76 9.76 18.96
CA SER A 147 9.58 10.87 18.02
C SER A 147 8.51 11.82 18.57
N PRO A 148 8.85 12.68 19.56
CA PRO A 148 7.90 13.65 20.07
C PRO A 148 7.37 14.53 18.90
N PRO A 149 6.10 14.97 18.97
CA PRO A 149 5.19 14.83 20.10
C PRO A 149 4.48 13.48 20.18
N ARG A 150 4.84 12.46 19.38
CA ARG A 150 4.15 11.15 19.39
C ARG A 150 4.54 10.35 20.62
N SER A 151 3.55 9.83 21.33
CA SER A 151 3.81 8.88 22.41
C SER A 151 4.17 7.52 21.82
N MET A 152 5.35 7.02 22.18
CA MET A 152 5.85 5.70 21.78
C MET A 152 6.20 4.87 23.02
N PRO A 153 5.91 3.56 23.02
CA PRO A 153 6.33 2.68 24.10
C PRO A 153 7.85 2.59 24.17
N VAL A 154 8.33 2.33 25.36
CA VAL A 154 9.71 1.95 25.65
C VAL A 154 9.70 0.64 26.41
N PHE A 155 10.74 -0.17 26.22
CA PHE A 155 10.79 -1.51 26.79
C PHE A 155 11.97 -1.62 27.74
N LEU A 156 11.69 -2.08 28.96
CA LEU A 156 12.60 -2.30 30.07
C LEU A 156 12.57 -3.79 30.42
N PRO A 157 13.53 -4.35 31.17
CA PRO A 157 13.60 -5.79 31.39
C PRO A 157 12.35 -6.34 32.10
N GLY A 158 11.52 -7.08 31.39
CA GLY A 158 10.23 -7.58 31.90
C GLY A 158 9.12 -6.52 32.05
N PHE A 159 9.26 -5.34 31.44
CA PHE A 159 8.25 -4.28 31.48
C PHE A 159 8.16 -3.48 30.17
N PHE A 160 6.97 -2.96 29.85
CA PHE A 160 6.83 -1.83 28.93
C PHE A 160 6.45 -0.57 29.69
N ALA A 161 6.82 0.60 29.18
CA ALA A 161 6.47 1.89 29.76
C ALA A 161 6.12 2.94 28.70
N GLY A 162 5.48 4.02 29.12
CA GLY A 162 5.19 5.19 28.26
C GLY A 162 4.14 6.11 28.86
N ILE A 163 3.69 7.10 28.09
CA ILE A 163 2.55 7.94 28.43
C ILE A 163 1.32 7.40 27.72
N GLU A 164 0.28 7.07 28.47
CA GLU A 164 -1.00 6.54 27.99
C GLU A 164 -1.87 7.66 27.39
N TYR A 165 -1.36 8.24 26.32
CA TYR A 165 -2.00 9.27 25.53
C TYR A 165 -1.32 9.29 24.15
N PRO A 166 -1.99 9.67 23.05
CA PRO A 166 -1.36 9.65 21.73
C PRO A 166 -0.18 10.63 21.58
N VAL A 167 -0.13 11.64 22.44
CA VAL A 167 0.90 12.68 22.46
C VAL A 167 1.72 12.60 23.75
N ALA A 168 3.05 12.70 23.63
CA ALA A 168 3.98 12.72 24.76
C ALA A 168 5.29 13.44 24.42
N ALA A 169 6.13 13.62 25.44
CA ALA A 169 7.48 14.17 25.36
C ALA A 169 8.52 13.20 25.93
N THR A 170 8.18 11.91 26.00
CA THR A 170 9.12 10.82 26.31
C THR A 170 10.34 10.97 25.41
N ARG A 171 11.56 10.81 25.95
CA ARG A 171 12.82 10.97 25.20
C ARG A 171 14.00 10.36 25.94
N VAL A 172 15.06 10.08 25.19
CA VAL A 172 16.36 9.70 25.75
C VAL A 172 17.32 10.87 25.57
N GLU A 173 17.93 11.34 26.67
CA GLU A 173 19.04 12.30 26.63
C GLU A 173 20.21 11.71 27.40
N GLU A 174 21.37 11.62 26.75
CA GLU A 174 22.59 11.03 27.31
C GLU A 174 22.37 9.61 27.86
N THR A 175 22.22 9.50 29.19
CA THR A 175 22.06 8.23 29.93
C THR A 175 20.68 8.09 30.56
N SER A 176 19.78 9.07 30.32
CA SER A 176 18.47 9.15 30.97
C SER A 176 17.35 8.98 29.96
N LEU A 177 16.42 8.09 30.29
CA LEU A 177 15.12 7.96 29.66
C LEU A 177 14.11 8.76 30.48
N TYR A 178 13.49 9.76 29.89
CA TYR A 178 12.47 10.59 30.51
C TYR A 178 11.08 10.13 30.06
N VAL A 179 10.18 9.90 31.02
CA VAL A 179 8.75 9.65 30.77
C VAL A 179 8.00 10.94 31.10
N ALA A 180 7.64 11.69 30.06
CA ALA A 180 7.15 13.07 30.18
C ALA A 180 6.08 13.39 29.15
N HIS A 181 5.32 14.46 29.39
CA HIS A 181 4.38 15.03 28.42
C HIS A 181 4.37 16.56 28.48
N ARG A 182 3.83 17.21 27.45
CA ARG A 182 3.92 18.66 27.23
C ARG A 182 2.53 19.28 27.11
N PRO A 183 1.89 19.60 28.24
CA PRO A 183 0.51 20.08 28.21
C PRO A 183 0.37 21.50 27.66
N MET A 184 1.40 22.35 27.82
CA MET A 184 1.34 23.77 27.45
C MET A 184 0.12 24.48 28.04
N ALA A 185 -0.17 24.21 29.32
CA ALA A 185 -1.39 24.62 30.00
C ALA A 185 -1.19 25.91 30.79
N LEU A 186 -2.10 26.88 30.63
CA LEU A 186 -2.12 28.12 31.40
C LEU A 186 -2.95 27.92 32.69
N LEU A 187 -2.33 28.16 33.85
CA LEU A 187 -2.89 27.86 35.17
C LEU A 187 -3.02 29.14 36.01
N SER A 188 -4.25 29.57 36.29
CA SER A 188 -4.52 30.72 37.18
C SER A 188 -4.73 30.28 38.63
N ALA A 189 -4.76 31.24 39.57
CA ALA A 189 -5.08 30.96 40.97
C ALA A 189 -6.44 30.22 41.10
N GLY A 190 -6.45 29.15 41.90
CA GLY A 190 -7.59 28.24 42.07
C GLY A 190 -7.75 27.18 40.97
N ALA A 191 -6.91 27.17 39.93
CA ALA A 191 -6.98 26.15 38.88
C ALA A 191 -6.54 24.78 39.40
N THR A 192 -7.21 23.73 38.93
CA THR A 192 -6.82 22.33 39.16
C THR A 192 -6.38 21.69 37.86
N TYR A 193 -5.33 20.90 37.88
CA TYR A 193 -4.74 20.27 36.71
C TYR A 193 -4.33 18.82 36.99
N GLY A 194 -4.62 17.91 36.06
CA GLY A 194 -4.17 16.53 36.10
C GLY A 194 -3.19 16.26 34.96
N SER A 195 -2.07 15.59 35.26
CA SER A 195 -1.14 15.17 34.19
C SER A 195 -1.75 14.04 33.35
N ARG A 196 -1.15 13.77 32.18
CA ARG A 196 -1.33 12.49 31.51
C ARG A 196 -0.76 11.37 32.37
N CYS A 197 -1.20 10.14 32.10
CA CYS A 197 -0.81 8.98 32.89
C CYS A 197 0.45 8.33 32.31
N ALA A 198 1.47 8.12 33.14
CA ALA A 198 2.50 7.15 32.84
C ALA A 198 1.96 5.74 33.11
N VAL A 199 2.25 4.79 32.22
CA VAL A 199 1.86 3.39 32.35
C VAL A 199 3.11 2.52 32.40
N TYR A 200 3.08 1.49 33.26
CA TYR A 200 4.14 0.49 33.40
C TYR A 200 3.51 -0.91 33.42
N GLY A 201 3.64 -1.66 32.33
CA GLY A 201 3.03 -2.98 32.20
C GLY A 201 4.02 -4.12 32.35
N MET A 202 3.63 -5.15 33.10
CA MET A 202 4.44 -6.36 33.28
C MET A 202 4.49 -7.20 32.01
N ALA A 203 5.67 -7.79 31.76
CA ALA A 203 5.89 -8.73 30.67
C ALA A 203 6.81 -9.87 31.12
N ALA A 204 6.73 -11.01 30.44
CA ALA A 204 7.80 -11.99 30.54
C ALA A 204 9.07 -11.39 29.90
N PRO A 205 10.27 -11.54 30.52
CA PRO A 205 11.51 -11.03 29.94
C PRO A 205 11.72 -11.53 28.49
N GLY A 206 11.98 -10.60 27.57
CA GLY A 206 12.12 -10.88 26.13
C GLY A 206 10.79 -10.95 25.36
N ARG A 207 9.65 -10.70 26.01
CA ARG A 207 8.30 -10.67 25.41
C ARG A 207 7.58 -9.33 25.66
N GLU A 208 8.32 -8.27 25.93
CA GLU A 208 7.80 -6.95 26.31
C GLU A 208 6.92 -6.34 25.21
N ARG A 209 7.35 -6.41 23.94
CA ARG A 209 6.57 -5.92 22.80
C ARG A 209 5.25 -6.69 22.63
N GLU A 210 5.27 -8.00 22.79
CA GLU A 210 4.06 -8.81 22.71
C GLU A 210 3.09 -8.48 23.85
N ALA A 211 3.59 -8.27 25.07
CA ALA A 211 2.78 -7.81 26.19
C ALA A 211 2.14 -6.44 25.92
N PHE A 212 2.90 -5.50 25.33
CA PHE A 212 2.37 -4.21 24.91
C PHE A 212 1.34 -4.34 23.79
N HIS A 213 1.55 -5.19 22.79
CA HIS A 213 0.55 -5.42 21.74
C HIS A 213 -0.75 -5.98 22.32
N ARG A 214 -0.69 -6.94 23.25
CA ARG A 214 -1.88 -7.44 23.97
C ARG A 214 -2.58 -6.34 24.77
N TYR A 215 -1.80 -5.48 25.41
CA TYR A 215 -2.32 -4.31 26.12
C TYR A 215 -3.11 -3.38 25.18
N ILE A 216 -2.53 -3.01 24.05
CA ILE A 216 -3.19 -2.19 23.03
C ILE A 216 -4.45 -2.86 22.49
N GLU A 217 -4.38 -4.13 22.09
CA GLU A 217 -5.54 -4.87 21.56
C GLU A 217 -6.69 -4.97 22.57
N SER A 218 -6.38 -5.12 23.88
CA SER A 218 -7.41 -5.19 24.93
C SER A 218 -8.16 -3.87 25.15
N HIS A 219 -7.60 -2.75 24.72
CA HIS A 219 -8.21 -1.42 24.80
C HIS A 219 -8.80 -0.95 23.46
N ARG A 220 -8.58 -1.71 22.38
CA ARG A 220 -9.05 -1.32 21.06
C ARG A 220 -10.57 -1.30 21.02
N PRO A 221 -11.20 -0.25 20.49
CA PRO A 221 -12.65 -0.19 20.42
C PRO A 221 -13.20 -1.24 19.45
N ALA A 222 -14.41 -1.72 19.74
CA ALA A 222 -15.20 -2.50 18.81
C ALA A 222 -15.59 -1.66 17.55
N PRO A 223 -15.96 -2.29 16.43
CA PRO A 223 -15.96 -3.73 16.19
C PRO A 223 -14.53 -4.29 16.05
N HIS A 224 -14.39 -5.57 16.38
CA HIS A 224 -13.17 -6.36 16.13
C HIS A 224 -13.42 -7.27 14.93
N GLY A 225 -12.37 -7.92 14.44
CA GLY A 225 -12.46 -8.78 13.26
C GLY A 225 -12.10 -8.04 11.98
N LEU A 226 -12.27 -8.71 10.84
CA LEU A 226 -12.04 -8.09 9.54
C LEU A 226 -13.09 -7.00 9.27
N HIS A 227 -12.70 -5.97 8.53
CA HIS A 227 -13.59 -4.93 8.02
C HIS A 227 -13.26 -4.69 6.56
N PHE A 228 -14.12 -5.19 5.67
CA PHE A 228 -14.03 -4.94 4.23
C PHE A 228 -14.70 -3.63 3.89
N ASN A 229 -13.88 -2.67 3.50
CA ASN A 229 -14.33 -1.36 3.08
C ASN A 229 -14.18 -1.23 1.56
N TYR A 230 -15.16 -0.70 0.84
CA TYR A 230 -14.89 -0.12 -0.48
C TYR A 230 -14.61 1.38 -0.35
N ASN A 231 -13.65 1.90 -1.10
CA ASN A 231 -13.36 3.33 -1.13
C ASN A 231 -13.36 3.89 -2.56
N SER A 232 -14.05 5.02 -2.77
CA SER A 232 -14.29 5.61 -4.09
C SER A 232 -13.14 6.46 -4.67
N TRP A 233 -12.05 6.71 -3.93
CA TRP A 233 -11.01 7.69 -4.26
C TRP A 233 -10.50 7.64 -5.71
N TRP A 234 -10.20 6.45 -6.24
CA TRP A 234 -9.70 6.28 -7.62
C TRP A 234 -10.77 5.95 -8.67
N THR A 235 -12.04 5.88 -8.27
CA THR A 235 -13.13 5.49 -9.18
C THR A 235 -14.10 6.63 -9.45
N SER A 236 -14.36 7.49 -8.46
CA SER A 236 -15.28 8.62 -8.61
C SER A 236 -14.54 9.90 -9.02
N PRO A 237 -15.13 10.77 -9.86
CA PRO A 237 -14.56 12.09 -10.15
C PRO A 237 -14.57 12.95 -8.89
N VAL A 238 -13.58 13.84 -8.69
CA VAL A 238 -13.55 14.75 -7.55
C VAL A 238 -13.69 16.19 -8.02
N PRO A 239 -14.75 16.94 -7.64
CA PRO A 239 -15.90 16.48 -6.85
C PRO A 239 -16.83 15.54 -7.66
N PHE A 240 -17.65 14.76 -6.95
CA PHE A 240 -18.66 13.85 -7.54
C PHE A 240 -20.08 14.27 -7.16
N SER A 241 -21.05 13.93 -8.01
CA SER A 241 -22.47 14.06 -7.72
C SER A 241 -23.03 12.81 -7.02
N GLU A 242 -24.22 12.94 -6.42
CA GLU A 242 -24.97 11.79 -5.88
C GLU A 242 -25.19 10.70 -6.94
N GLN A 243 -25.41 11.08 -8.21
CA GLN A 243 -25.67 10.13 -9.29
C GLN A 243 -24.43 9.31 -9.67
N ASP A 244 -23.23 9.89 -9.58
CA ASP A 244 -21.97 9.18 -9.83
C ASP A 244 -21.79 8.05 -8.82
N ILE A 245 -22.01 8.34 -7.53
CA ILE A 245 -21.93 7.36 -6.45
C ILE A 245 -23.03 6.30 -6.56
N LEU A 246 -24.29 6.69 -6.83
CA LEU A 246 -25.38 5.73 -7.00
C LEU A 246 -25.14 4.80 -8.19
N GLY A 247 -24.59 5.31 -9.29
CA GLY A 247 -24.20 4.50 -10.46
C GLY A 247 -23.14 3.47 -10.10
N LEU A 248 -22.11 3.88 -9.36
CA LEU A 248 -21.06 3.00 -8.88
C LEU A 248 -21.59 1.93 -7.92
N MET A 249 -22.39 2.31 -6.92
CA MET A 249 -23.02 1.39 -5.97
C MET A 249 -23.92 0.37 -6.68
N ALA A 250 -24.66 0.77 -7.72
CA ALA A 250 -25.49 -0.16 -8.49
C ALA A 250 -24.68 -1.29 -9.15
N VAL A 251 -23.43 -1.03 -9.54
CA VAL A 251 -22.53 -2.06 -10.08
C VAL A 251 -22.12 -3.06 -8.98
N PHE A 252 -21.73 -2.59 -7.80
CA PHE A 252 -21.41 -3.47 -6.67
C PHE A 252 -22.63 -4.25 -6.18
N GLU A 253 -23.80 -3.61 -6.14
CA GLU A 253 -25.07 -4.26 -5.80
C GLU A 253 -25.33 -5.44 -6.73
N LYS A 254 -25.20 -5.23 -8.04
CA LYS A 254 -25.44 -6.26 -9.05
C LYS A 254 -24.37 -7.34 -9.07
N GLU A 255 -23.11 -6.94 -9.25
CA GLU A 255 -22.01 -7.84 -9.60
C GLU A 255 -21.39 -8.57 -8.40
N LEU A 256 -21.43 -7.97 -7.19
CA LEU A 256 -20.88 -8.58 -5.98
C LEU A 256 -21.98 -9.12 -5.07
N TYR A 257 -22.93 -8.26 -4.68
CA TYR A 257 -23.93 -8.62 -3.66
C TYR A 257 -25.01 -9.56 -4.21
N GLN A 258 -25.75 -9.17 -5.25
CA GLN A 258 -26.83 -9.98 -5.81
C GLN A 258 -26.30 -11.25 -6.49
N ALA A 259 -25.18 -11.15 -7.21
CA ALA A 259 -24.59 -12.29 -7.92
C ALA A 259 -23.94 -13.33 -6.98
N HIS A 260 -23.35 -12.92 -5.86
CA HIS A 260 -22.52 -13.81 -5.03
C HIS A 260 -22.85 -13.83 -3.53
N GLY A 261 -23.79 -13.00 -3.08
CA GLY A 261 -24.20 -12.91 -1.68
C GLY A 261 -23.10 -12.41 -0.74
N VAL A 262 -22.13 -11.65 -1.26
CA VAL A 262 -21.03 -11.06 -0.47
C VAL A 262 -21.31 -9.59 -0.28
N ALA A 263 -21.35 -9.15 0.98
CA ALA A 263 -21.46 -7.76 1.36
C ALA A 263 -20.10 -7.25 1.84
N LEU A 264 -19.86 -5.96 1.60
CA LEU A 264 -18.81 -5.20 2.26
C LEU A 264 -19.40 -4.61 3.54
N ASP A 265 -18.57 -4.35 4.55
CA ASP A 265 -19.03 -3.78 5.82
C ASP A 265 -19.32 -2.28 5.65
N SER A 266 -18.47 -1.60 4.89
CA SER A 266 -18.69 -0.19 4.53
C SER A 266 -18.43 0.11 3.06
N PHE A 267 -19.16 1.09 2.56
CA PHE A 267 -18.96 1.72 1.26
C PHE A 267 -18.64 3.19 1.49
N THR A 268 -17.35 3.54 1.42
CA THR A 268 -16.83 4.88 1.70
C THR A 268 -16.92 5.77 0.48
N ILE A 269 -17.60 6.90 0.64
CA ILE A 269 -17.45 8.04 -0.28
C ILE A 269 -16.26 8.88 0.18
N ASP A 270 -15.23 8.96 -0.67
CA ASP A 270 -14.00 9.68 -0.37
C ASP A 270 -14.17 11.21 -0.59
N MET A 271 -13.08 11.98 -0.68
CA MET A 271 -13.12 13.43 -0.83
C MET A 271 -13.96 13.90 -2.03
N GLY A 272 -14.75 14.96 -1.83
CA GLY A 272 -15.52 15.62 -2.90
C GLY A 272 -16.98 15.89 -2.58
N TRP A 273 -17.47 15.50 -1.39
CA TRP A 273 -18.88 15.62 -0.99
C TRP A 273 -19.24 16.91 -0.24
N SER A 274 -18.26 17.56 0.39
CA SER A 274 -18.47 18.67 1.33
C SER A 274 -18.56 20.02 0.61
N ASN A 275 -19.38 20.94 1.13
CA ASN A 275 -19.36 22.33 0.72
C ASN A 275 -18.07 23.01 1.23
N PRO A 276 -17.20 23.55 0.35
CA PRO A 276 -15.94 24.17 0.75
C PRO A 276 -16.10 25.37 1.68
N GLN A 277 -17.22 26.08 1.58
CA GLN A 277 -17.53 27.26 2.39
C GLN A 277 -18.47 26.89 3.55
N SER A 278 -18.14 25.80 4.24
CA SER A 278 -18.86 25.33 5.41
C SER A 278 -17.92 24.55 6.33
N ILE A 279 -18.29 24.36 7.60
CA ILE A 279 -17.60 23.39 8.45
C ILE A 279 -18.24 22.01 8.22
N TRP A 280 -17.69 21.26 7.26
CA TRP A 280 -18.07 19.87 6.94
C TRP A 280 -19.58 19.67 6.73
N GLU A 281 -20.26 20.63 6.10
CA GLU A 281 -21.65 20.46 5.65
C GLU A 281 -21.68 19.81 4.27
N ILE A 282 -22.71 19.01 4.01
CA ILE A 282 -22.91 18.36 2.72
C ILE A 282 -23.19 19.41 1.65
N ASP A 283 -22.52 19.34 0.50
CA ASP A 283 -22.86 20.24 -0.61
C ASP A 283 -24.22 19.86 -1.22
N ALA A 284 -25.24 20.66 -0.93
CA ALA A 284 -26.60 20.45 -1.43
C ALA A 284 -26.72 20.54 -2.97
N LYS A 285 -25.71 21.07 -3.68
CA LYS A 285 -25.67 21.05 -5.15
C LYS A 285 -25.30 19.66 -5.67
N LEU A 286 -24.45 18.95 -4.94
CA LEU A 286 -24.00 17.60 -5.29
C LEU A 286 -24.95 16.53 -4.72
N PHE A 287 -25.51 16.80 -3.53
CA PHE A 287 -26.36 15.92 -2.74
C PHE A 287 -27.62 16.67 -2.25
N PRO A 288 -28.63 16.87 -3.12
CA PRO A 288 -29.81 17.69 -2.81
C PRO A 288 -30.66 17.15 -1.65
N GLU A 289 -30.60 15.85 -1.38
CA GLU A 289 -31.30 15.18 -0.27
C GLU A 289 -30.34 14.77 0.86
N GLY A 290 -29.12 15.33 0.89
CA GLY A 290 -28.04 14.83 1.73
C GLY A 290 -27.64 13.41 1.32
N PHE A 291 -27.26 12.56 2.28
CA PHE A 291 -26.81 11.19 1.99
C PHE A 291 -27.92 10.13 2.05
N SER A 292 -29.20 10.51 2.15
CA SER A 292 -30.28 9.54 2.35
C SER A 292 -30.41 8.51 1.22
N ARG A 293 -30.19 8.89 -0.05
CA ARG A 293 -30.30 7.94 -1.18
C ARG A 293 -29.12 6.98 -1.26
N ILE A 294 -27.90 7.46 -1.01
CA ILE A 294 -26.71 6.60 -0.98
C ILE A 294 -26.67 5.71 0.27
N GLN A 295 -27.20 6.17 1.40
CA GLN A 295 -27.44 5.33 2.58
C GLN A 295 -28.35 4.16 2.22
N ALA A 296 -29.51 4.44 1.62
CA ALA A 296 -30.44 3.39 1.20
C ALA A 296 -29.83 2.44 0.16
N ALA A 297 -28.92 2.93 -0.70
CA ALA A 297 -28.17 2.09 -1.63
C ALA A 297 -27.16 1.18 -0.91
N ALA A 298 -26.43 1.68 0.09
CA ALA A 298 -25.52 0.85 0.90
C ALA A 298 -26.29 -0.29 1.59
N GLU A 299 -27.46 0.04 2.17
CA GLU A 299 -28.30 -0.95 2.85
C GLU A 299 -28.81 -2.05 1.92
N ARG A 300 -29.14 -1.74 0.66
CA ARG A 300 -29.53 -2.75 -0.34
C ARG A 300 -28.41 -3.73 -0.69
N MET A 301 -27.16 -3.33 -0.50
CA MET A 301 -25.97 -4.18 -0.72
C MET A 301 -25.54 -4.93 0.55
N GLY A 302 -26.31 -4.85 1.64
CA GLY A 302 -25.91 -5.39 2.94
C GLY A 302 -24.73 -4.63 3.58
N ALA A 303 -24.40 -3.44 3.10
CA ALA A 303 -23.31 -2.60 3.59
C ALA A 303 -23.83 -1.43 4.45
N ARG A 304 -22.89 -0.67 5.01
CA ARG A 304 -23.14 0.63 5.63
C ARG A 304 -22.39 1.75 4.91
N LEU A 305 -22.81 2.98 5.10
CA LEU A 305 -22.09 4.12 4.51
C LEU A 305 -20.80 4.38 5.28
N GLY A 306 -19.71 4.58 4.55
CA GLY A 306 -18.44 5.13 5.05
C GLY A 306 -18.25 6.57 4.58
N LEU A 307 -17.46 7.36 5.31
CA LEU A 307 -17.24 8.77 5.00
C LEU A 307 -15.79 9.18 5.21
N TRP A 308 -15.18 9.79 4.19
CA TRP A 308 -13.92 10.49 4.34
C TRP A 308 -14.12 11.90 4.92
N VAL A 309 -13.23 12.30 5.82
CA VAL A 309 -13.18 13.64 6.41
C VAL A 309 -11.73 14.02 6.73
N SER A 310 -11.41 15.32 6.63
CA SER A 310 -10.08 15.80 7.01
C SER A 310 -10.08 16.67 8.28
N PRO A 311 -9.67 16.15 9.46
CA PRO A 311 -9.76 16.89 10.72
C PRO A 311 -9.12 18.28 10.70
N SER A 312 -7.97 18.45 10.03
CA SER A 312 -7.30 19.76 9.88
C SER A 312 -7.53 20.42 8.52
N SER A 313 -8.31 19.79 7.64
CA SER A 313 -8.66 20.26 6.30
C SER A 313 -7.46 20.55 5.39
N PHE A 314 -6.70 19.50 5.06
CA PHE A 314 -5.49 19.60 4.23
C PHE A 314 -5.76 19.73 2.73
N TYR A 315 -6.93 19.30 2.26
CA TYR A 315 -7.13 18.95 0.86
C TYR A 315 -8.16 19.83 0.18
N SER A 316 -7.81 20.37 -0.98
CA SER A 316 -8.75 21.02 -1.89
C SER A 316 -9.34 19.97 -2.86
N PRO A 317 -10.64 20.02 -3.21
CA PRO A 317 -11.62 21.06 -2.88
C PRO A 317 -12.55 20.65 -1.73
N ALA A 318 -12.04 20.11 -0.61
CA ALA A 318 -12.87 19.86 0.57
C ALA A 318 -13.21 21.19 1.27
N LEU A 319 -13.18 21.25 2.60
CA LEU A 319 -13.36 22.50 3.34
C LEU A 319 -12.22 23.50 3.04
N ASP A 320 -12.55 24.78 2.84
CA ASP A 320 -11.58 25.87 2.62
C ASP A 320 -11.13 26.49 3.97
N PRO A 321 -9.86 26.27 4.39
CA PRO A 321 -9.36 26.82 5.66
C PRO A 321 -9.24 28.35 5.66
N ALA A 322 -9.11 28.99 4.49
CA ALA A 322 -9.06 30.45 4.40
C ALA A 322 -10.43 31.07 4.68
N TRP A 323 -11.48 30.53 4.05
CA TRP A 323 -12.86 30.91 4.37
C TRP A 323 -13.18 30.69 5.85
N ALA A 324 -12.81 29.54 6.42
CA ALA A 324 -13.08 29.25 7.83
C ALA A 324 -12.39 30.25 8.78
N ARG A 325 -11.16 30.68 8.46
CA ARG A 325 -10.46 31.74 9.20
C ARG A 325 -11.21 33.08 9.13
N GLU A 326 -11.75 33.44 7.97
CA GLU A 326 -12.57 34.65 7.81
C GLU A 326 -13.85 34.60 8.64
N GLN A 327 -14.41 33.41 8.87
CA GLN A 327 -15.54 33.19 9.79
C GLN A 327 -15.12 33.16 11.28
N GLY A 328 -13.82 33.28 11.56
CA GLY A 328 -13.24 33.34 12.90
C GLY A 328 -13.05 31.97 13.56
N TYR A 329 -12.97 30.89 12.79
CA TYR A 329 -12.53 29.58 13.29
C TYR A 329 -11.02 29.55 13.46
N GLU A 330 -10.56 28.84 14.50
CA GLU A 330 -9.16 28.74 14.85
C GLU A 330 -8.38 27.99 13.75
N SER A 331 -7.39 28.68 13.19
CA SER A 331 -6.55 28.19 12.09
C SER A 331 -5.11 28.66 12.29
N PHE A 332 -4.16 27.91 11.77
CA PHE A 332 -2.75 28.27 11.77
C PHE A 332 -2.13 28.01 10.39
N ASP A 333 -1.01 28.67 10.10
CA ASP A 333 -0.28 28.51 8.86
C ASP A 333 0.94 27.58 9.14
N PHE A 334 1.13 26.53 8.34
CA PHE A 334 2.16 25.51 8.51
C PHE A 334 3.03 25.39 7.26
N SER A 335 4.35 25.46 7.45
CA SER A 335 5.31 25.31 6.35
C SER A 335 5.54 23.84 6.04
N VAL A 336 5.31 23.44 4.79
CA VAL A 336 5.59 22.09 4.30
C VAL A 336 6.79 22.10 3.35
N PRO A 337 7.65 21.06 3.33
CA PRO A 337 8.85 21.02 2.49
C PRO A 337 8.59 21.13 0.98
N TRP A 338 7.39 20.76 0.52
CA TRP A 338 7.00 20.71 -0.89
C TRP A 338 6.28 21.97 -1.39
N SER A 339 6.08 22.99 -0.55
CA SER A 339 5.41 24.25 -0.94
C SER A 339 6.23 25.46 -0.51
N ALA A 340 6.37 26.43 -1.42
CA ALA A 340 6.99 27.72 -1.11
C ALA A 340 6.10 28.62 -0.22
N ASN A 341 4.79 28.34 -0.17
CA ASN A 341 3.83 29.06 0.67
C ASN A 341 3.34 28.14 1.81
N PRO A 342 3.16 28.66 3.03
CA PRO A 342 2.53 27.90 4.12
C PRO A 342 1.14 27.39 3.72
N VAL A 343 0.84 26.16 4.13
CA VAL A 343 -0.50 25.58 4.05
C VAL A 343 -1.28 26.04 5.27
N ARG A 344 -2.51 26.52 5.07
CA ARG A 344 -3.40 26.88 6.18
C ARG A 344 -4.18 25.67 6.65
N LEU A 345 -4.20 25.44 7.96
CA LEU A 345 -4.84 24.30 8.59
C LEU A 345 -5.79 24.76 9.69
N LEU A 346 -6.80 23.94 9.99
CA LEU A 346 -7.72 24.16 11.10
C LEU A 346 -7.30 23.39 12.36
N SER A 347 -7.56 24.00 13.51
CA SER A 347 -7.07 23.52 14.80
C SER A 347 -8.16 22.91 15.65
N LEU A 348 -8.09 21.60 15.89
CA LEU A 348 -9.01 20.94 16.83
C LEU A 348 -8.73 21.28 18.31
N GLY A 349 -7.65 21.98 18.64
CA GLY A 349 -7.51 22.57 19.97
C GLY A 349 -8.27 23.89 20.14
N GLY A 350 -8.82 24.46 19.06
CA GLY A 350 -9.63 25.69 19.09
C GLY A 350 -11.07 25.44 19.46
N GLU A 351 -11.63 26.24 20.38
CA GLU A 351 -12.98 26.04 20.92
C GLU A 351 -14.05 26.06 19.82
N ARG A 352 -14.01 27.05 18.91
CA ARG A 352 -15.07 27.22 17.90
C ARG A 352 -15.01 26.12 16.84
N TYR A 353 -13.83 25.85 16.29
CA TYR A 353 -13.68 24.82 15.26
C TYR A 353 -13.94 23.42 15.82
N ALA A 354 -13.33 23.07 16.96
CA ALA A 354 -13.49 21.73 17.54
C ALA A 354 -14.95 21.44 17.92
N ALA A 355 -15.66 22.41 18.50
CA ALA A 355 -17.08 22.26 18.81
C ALA A 355 -17.91 22.01 17.55
N ARG A 356 -17.68 22.79 16.48
CA ARG A 356 -18.42 22.66 15.23
C ARG A 356 -18.08 21.37 14.49
N PHE A 357 -16.80 20.98 14.42
CA PHE A 357 -16.36 19.72 13.83
C PHE A 357 -17.03 18.52 14.51
N ARG A 358 -16.96 18.45 15.84
CA ARG A 358 -17.62 17.41 16.65
C ARG A 358 -19.11 17.36 16.39
N GLU A 359 -19.79 18.50 16.43
CA GLU A 359 -21.23 18.60 16.18
C GLU A 359 -21.60 18.03 14.80
N ARG A 360 -20.89 18.47 13.75
CA ARG A 360 -21.18 18.11 12.36
C ARG A 360 -20.91 16.64 12.09
N LEU A 361 -19.77 16.11 12.56
CA LEU A 361 -19.44 14.70 12.38
C LEU A 361 -20.44 13.80 13.13
N THR A 362 -20.78 14.15 14.38
CA THR A 362 -21.78 13.40 15.17
C THR A 362 -23.16 13.45 14.52
N GLU A 363 -23.58 14.62 14.00
CA GLU A 363 -24.84 14.77 13.28
C GLU A 363 -24.89 13.87 12.04
N MET A 364 -23.85 13.92 11.19
CA MET A 364 -23.79 13.11 9.97
C MET A 364 -23.82 11.62 10.27
N VAL A 365 -23.04 11.17 11.27
CA VAL A 365 -22.98 9.75 11.65
C VAL A 365 -24.32 9.25 12.17
N SER A 366 -24.97 10.02 13.04
CA SER A 366 -26.28 9.68 13.60
C SER A 366 -27.37 9.70 12.53
N ARG A 367 -27.41 10.75 11.71
CA ARG A 367 -28.48 10.97 10.73
C ARG A 367 -28.45 9.99 9.56
N PHE A 368 -27.27 9.67 9.05
CA PHE A 368 -27.12 8.86 7.82
C PHE A 368 -26.60 7.45 8.08
N GLY A 369 -26.50 7.03 9.34
CA GLY A 369 -26.10 5.66 9.68
C GLY A 369 -24.68 5.32 9.22
N ILE A 370 -23.76 6.30 9.23
CA ILE A 370 -22.36 6.10 8.85
C ILE A 370 -21.72 5.15 9.86
N ARG A 371 -21.00 4.13 9.38
CA ARG A 371 -20.33 3.11 10.23
C ARG A 371 -18.87 2.92 9.91
N GLN A 372 -18.32 3.75 9.04
CA GLN A 372 -16.88 3.90 8.89
C GLN A 372 -16.58 5.39 8.69
N VAL A 373 -15.50 5.88 9.29
CA VAL A 373 -15.00 7.24 9.07
C VAL A 373 -13.50 7.15 8.78
N LYS A 374 -13.10 7.56 7.57
CA LYS A 374 -11.70 7.72 7.17
C LYS A 374 -11.25 9.12 7.57
N LEU A 375 -10.29 9.18 8.49
CA LEU A 375 -9.72 10.40 9.04
C LEU A 375 -8.41 10.68 8.32
N ASP A 376 -8.36 11.75 7.52
CA ASP A 376 -7.20 12.06 6.68
C ASP A 376 -6.68 13.48 6.92
N GLY A 377 -5.37 13.73 6.78
CA GLY A 377 -4.84 15.08 7.05
C GLY A 377 -5.25 15.64 8.43
N TYR A 378 -4.85 14.97 9.50
CA TYR A 378 -4.98 15.46 10.86
C TYR A 378 -3.61 15.88 11.38
N TYR A 379 -3.45 17.17 11.68
CA TYR A 379 -2.20 17.70 12.20
C TYR A 379 -2.23 17.73 13.72
N LEU A 380 -1.23 17.13 14.35
CA LEU A 380 -1.10 17.06 15.80
C LEU A 380 -0.14 18.09 16.39
N GLY A 381 0.31 19.10 15.64
CA GLY A 381 1.32 20.04 16.13
C GLY A 381 2.76 19.52 15.95
N ASP A 382 3.73 20.40 16.17
CA ASP A 382 5.14 20.09 16.38
C ASP A 382 5.51 20.35 17.86
N ASP A 383 6.74 20.02 18.25
CA ASP A 383 7.25 20.25 19.61
C ASP A 383 7.48 21.74 19.95
N THR A 384 7.13 22.67 19.06
CA THR A 384 7.49 24.10 19.12
C THR A 384 6.32 25.07 19.24
N PHE A 385 5.06 24.60 19.24
CA PHE A 385 3.92 25.52 19.41
C PHE A 385 3.74 25.99 20.85
N GLU A 386 3.51 27.29 20.98
CA GLU A 386 3.17 27.97 22.22
C GLU A 386 1.87 27.45 22.85
N ALA A 387 1.65 27.78 24.11
CA ALA A 387 0.39 27.51 24.81
C ALA A 387 -0.83 28.00 24.03
N GLY A 388 -1.90 27.20 24.06
CA GLY A 388 -3.18 27.57 23.48
C GLY A 388 -3.70 26.56 22.46
N PRO A 389 -4.62 26.99 21.58
CA PRO A 389 -5.48 26.09 20.80
C PRO A 389 -4.77 25.30 19.70
N HIS A 390 -3.45 25.49 19.53
CA HIS A 390 -2.63 24.84 18.50
C HIS A 390 -1.61 23.87 19.10
N SER A 391 -1.53 23.75 20.43
CA SER A 391 -0.63 22.79 21.06
C SER A 391 -1.05 21.35 20.73
N SER A 392 -0.07 20.46 20.73
CA SER A 392 -0.27 19.06 20.31
C SER A 392 -1.29 18.33 21.19
N GLU A 393 -1.21 18.52 22.51
CA GLU A 393 -2.17 17.91 23.44
C GLU A 393 -3.58 18.48 23.31
N SER A 394 -3.72 19.80 23.09
CA SER A 394 -5.03 20.44 22.89
C SER A 394 -5.68 19.94 21.60
N THR A 395 -4.90 19.84 20.54
CA THR A 395 -5.36 19.35 19.25
C THR A 395 -5.77 17.88 19.32
N ALA A 396 -4.96 17.03 19.95
CA ALA A 396 -5.30 15.64 20.22
C ALA A 396 -6.57 15.51 21.09
N ALA A 397 -6.72 16.34 22.12
CA ALA A 397 -7.88 16.31 23.01
C ALA A 397 -9.17 16.66 22.26
N GLY A 398 -9.13 17.65 21.36
CA GLY A 398 -10.28 18.00 20.53
C GLY A 398 -10.68 16.90 19.54
N GLY A 399 -9.71 16.20 18.94
CA GLY A 399 -9.97 15.03 18.10
C GLY A 399 -10.58 13.89 18.89
N ILE A 400 -9.97 13.51 20.02
CA ILE A 400 -10.50 12.47 20.93
C ILE A 400 -11.94 12.80 21.33
N ALA A 401 -12.22 14.03 21.75
CA ALA A 401 -13.57 14.44 22.12
C ALA A 401 -14.58 14.34 20.96
N ALA A 402 -14.14 14.53 19.71
CA ALA A 402 -14.97 14.31 18.54
C ALA A 402 -15.22 12.81 18.30
N PHE A 403 -14.19 11.97 18.39
CA PHE A 403 -14.29 10.53 18.19
C PHE A 403 -15.16 9.86 19.26
N GLU A 404 -15.02 10.25 20.53
CA GLU A 404 -15.84 9.78 21.64
C GLU A 404 -17.31 10.21 21.48
N ALA A 405 -17.58 11.44 21.04
CA ALA A 405 -18.94 11.91 20.79
C ALA A 405 -19.62 11.12 19.67
N VAL A 406 -18.88 10.80 18.60
CA VAL A 406 -19.36 9.92 17.54
C VAL A 406 -19.60 8.50 18.06
N ARG A 407 -18.67 7.94 18.84
CA ARG A 407 -18.80 6.61 19.43
C ARG A 407 -20.00 6.49 20.36
N ALA A 408 -20.35 7.56 21.08
CA ALA A 408 -21.52 7.61 21.94
C ALA A 408 -22.85 7.45 21.18
N VAL A 409 -22.91 7.84 19.90
CA VAL A 409 -24.10 7.68 19.05
C VAL A 409 -24.00 6.50 18.07
N ALA A 410 -22.78 6.03 17.77
CA ALA A 410 -22.50 4.88 16.93
C ALA A 410 -21.36 4.03 17.54
N PRO A 411 -21.66 3.17 18.53
CA PRO A 411 -20.64 2.37 19.21
C PRO A 411 -19.85 1.43 18.27
N ASP A 412 -20.47 1.02 17.17
CA ASP A 412 -19.95 0.11 16.15
C ASP A 412 -19.28 0.82 14.96
N VAL A 413 -18.99 2.13 15.03
CA VAL A 413 -18.29 2.85 13.95
C VAL A 413 -16.84 2.35 13.80
N TRP A 414 -16.34 2.19 12.58
CA TRP A 414 -14.91 1.99 12.35
C TRP A 414 -14.21 3.32 12.10
N PHE A 415 -13.28 3.72 12.95
CA PHE A 415 -12.37 4.83 12.62
C PHE A 415 -11.09 4.31 11.97
N GLU A 416 -10.86 4.74 10.73
CA GLU A 416 -9.67 4.49 9.93
C GLU A 416 -8.80 5.74 9.94
N ALA A 417 -7.72 5.76 10.71
CA ALA A 417 -6.79 6.88 10.72
C ALA A 417 -5.72 6.74 9.64
N THR A 418 -5.78 7.60 8.62
CA THR A 418 -4.77 7.70 7.55
C THR A 418 -3.85 8.90 7.74
N PHE A 419 -3.75 9.41 8.98
CA PHE A 419 -2.90 10.53 9.35
C PHE A 419 -1.68 10.09 10.18
N ASP A 420 -0.69 10.98 10.33
CA ASP A 420 0.41 10.84 11.28
C ASP A 420 1.30 9.61 11.03
N ALA A 421 2.01 9.55 9.90
CA ALA A 421 2.91 8.44 9.53
C ALA A 421 3.79 7.95 10.71
N ASN A 422 3.69 6.66 11.07
CA ASN A 422 4.15 6.10 12.35
C ASN A 422 3.37 6.66 13.56
N ALA A 423 2.04 6.48 13.52
CA ALA A 423 1.14 7.00 14.53
C ALA A 423 1.39 6.37 15.90
N SER A 424 1.13 7.13 16.96
CA SER A 424 1.17 6.59 18.32
C SER A 424 0.20 5.39 18.48
N PRO A 425 0.64 4.25 19.03
CA PRO A 425 -0.25 3.12 19.30
C PRO A 425 -1.40 3.47 20.25
N TRP A 426 -1.25 4.50 21.11
CA TRP A 426 -2.31 4.95 22.02
C TRP A 426 -3.48 5.64 21.31
N TRP A 427 -3.37 5.98 20.02
CA TRP A 427 -4.56 6.32 19.23
C TRP A 427 -5.58 5.19 19.19
N LEU A 428 -5.12 3.94 19.30
CA LEU A 428 -5.98 2.75 19.25
C LEU A 428 -6.89 2.59 20.48
N PHE A 429 -6.79 3.47 21.49
CA PHE A 429 -7.79 3.54 22.56
C PHE A 429 -9.10 4.21 22.07
N TYR A 430 -9.00 4.99 21.00
CA TYR A 430 -10.08 5.82 20.47
C TYR A 430 -10.47 5.41 19.04
N LEU A 431 -9.53 4.81 18.30
CA LEU A 431 -9.62 4.47 16.88
C LEU A 431 -9.47 2.96 16.65
N ASN A 432 -10.01 2.44 15.55
CA ASN A 432 -9.96 1.02 15.24
C ASN A 432 -8.66 0.64 14.49
N SER A 433 -8.18 1.51 13.61
CA SER A 433 -6.91 1.34 12.91
C SER A 433 -6.13 2.66 12.78
N VAL A 434 -4.80 2.53 12.68
CA VAL A 434 -3.87 3.63 12.42
C VAL A 434 -2.97 3.32 11.23
N ILE A 435 -2.48 4.34 10.54
CA ILE A 435 -1.66 4.16 9.34
C ILE A 435 -0.37 3.36 9.66
N GLY A 436 -0.16 2.29 8.91
CA GLY A 436 1.00 1.40 9.00
C GLY A 436 2.11 1.78 8.01
N GLY A 437 2.97 0.82 7.67
CA GLY A 437 4.12 1.05 6.78
C GLY A 437 3.80 0.89 5.30
N PHE A 438 2.81 1.62 4.82
CA PHE A 438 2.28 1.49 3.46
C PHE A 438 3.23 2.00 2.38
N GLY A 439 4.11 2.97 2.71
CA GLY A 439 5.09 3.56 1.79
C GLY A 439 4.54 4.75 1.01
N ASP A 440 3.59 4.49 0.12
CA ASP A 440 2.88 5.49 -0.70
C ASP A 440 1.49 4.94 -1.06
N ASP A 441 0.56 5.76 -1.55
CA ASP A 441 -0.82 5.32 -1.78
C ASP A 441 -0.90 4.16 -2.79
N SER A 442 -0.14 4.27 -3.87
CA SER A 442 0.10 3.17 -4.82
C SER A 442 1.53 3.30 -5.37
N PRO A 443 2.54 2.65 -4.74
CA PRO A 443 3.94 2.82 -5.11
C PRO A 443 4.24 2.28 -6.52
N TYR A 444 5.31 2.78 -7.13
CA TYR A 444 5.87 2.18 -8.34
C TYR A 444 6.35 0.74 -8.08
N GLY A 445 6.08 -0.15 -9.04
CA GLY A 445 6.49 -1.55 -8.96
C GLY A 445 7.99 -1.73 -8.70
N ARG A 446 8.32 -2.74 -7.88
CA ARG A 446 9.68 -3.15 -7.55
C ARG A 446 9.90 -4.60 -7.97
N VAL A 447 11.12 -4.90 -8.41
CA VAL A 447 11.49 -6.15 -9.06
C VAL A 447 10.79 -6.31 -10.42
N PRO A 448 11.53 -6.49 -11.53
CA PRO A 448 10.94 -6.69 -12.85
C PRO A 448 9.97 -7.88 -12.93
N CYS A 449 8.75 -7.64 -13.39
CA CYS A 449 7.78 -8.67 -13.72
C CYS A 449 6.96 -8.28 -14.97
N PRO A 450 6.73 -9.20 -15.93
CA PRO A 450 5.90 -8.92 -17.12
C PRO A 450 4.45 -8.56 -16.79
N VAL A 451 3.94 -9.02 -15.64
CA VAL A 451 2.66 -8.56 -15.09
C VAL A 451 2.94 -7.48 -14.06
N TYR A 452 2.73 -6.21 -14.42
CA TYR A 452 3.12 -5.08 -13.55
C TYR A 452 2.52 -5.16 -12.14
N ARG A 453 1.27 -5.64 -12.02
CA ARG A 453 0.61 -5.85 -10.72
C ARG A 453 1.44 -6.68 -9.75
N GLU A 454 2.17 -7.67 -10.24
CA GLU A 454 3.04 -8.51 -9.43
C GLU A 454 4.27 -7.71 -8.90
N SER A 455 4.80 -6.80 -9.70
CA SER A 455 5.85 -5.85 -9.29
C SER A 455 5.32 -4.85 -8.25
N TYR A 456 4.07 -4.40 -8.41
CA TYR A 456 3.37 -3.56 -7.43
C TYR A 456 3.17 -4.25 -6.08
N THR A 457 2.72 -5.51 -6.06
CA THR A 457 2.57 -6.28 -4.82
C THR A 457 3.89 -6.32 -4.05
N THR A 458 4.99 -6.54 -4.76
CA THR A 458 6.34 -6.51 -4.20
C THR A 458 6.76 -5.14 -3.68
N ALA A 459 6.35 -4.05 -4.35
CA ALA A 459 6.60 -2.71 -3.86
C ALA A 459 5.86 -2.41 -2.55
N ARG A 460 4.61 -2.85 -2.41
CA ARG A 460 3.87 -2.72 -1.15
C ARG A 460 4.53 -3.50 -0.02
N ASP A 461 4.90 -4.75 -0.29
CA ASP A 461 5.51 -5.62 0.73
C ASP A 461 6.93 -5.17 1.09
N TYR A 462 7.66 -4.51 0.18
CA TYR A 462 8.93 -3.85 0.51
C TYR A 462 8.79 -2.88 1.70
N TYR A 463 7.79 -1.99 1.70
CA TYR A 463 7.58 -1.04 2.79
C TYR A 463 7.04 -1.70 4.06
N ASN A 464 6.11 -2.66 3.92
CA ASN A 464 5.56 -3.39 5.08
C ASN A 464 6.65 -4.20 5.79
N LEU A 465 7.50 -4.92 5.05
CA LEU A 465 8.56 -5.74 5.63
C LEU A 465 9.68 -4.92 6.27
N GLN A 466 9.98 -3.73 5.72
CA GLN A 466 10.87 -2.76 6.35
C GLN A 466 10.29 -2.23 7.68
N SER A 467 9.02 -1.85 7.69
CA SER A 467 8.40 -1.19 8.83
C SER A 467 8.01 -2.14 9.96
N ALA A 468 7.89 -3.45 9.69
CA ALA A 468 7.38 -4.44 10.61
C ALA A 468 8.01 -4.47 12.03
N ASP A 469 9.32 -4.24 12.17
CA ASP A 469 9.97 -4.19 13.50
C ASP A 469 10.01 -2.77 14.10
N ARG A 470 9.61 -1.77 13.29
CA ARG A 470 9.74 -0.34 13.59
C ARG A 470 8.44 0.28 14.05
N LEU A 471 7.31 -0.27 13.63
CA LEU A 471 5.99 0.11 14.10
C LEU A 471 5.67 -0.64 15.39
N PHE A 472 5.07 0.08 16.35
CA PHE A 472 4.64 -0.48 17.63
C PHE A 472 3.15 -0.79 17.69
N SER A 473 2.40 -0.42 16.64
CA SER A 473 1.01 -0.82 16.49
C SER A 473 0.94 -2.30 16.09
N PRO A 474 0.09 -3.11 16.73
CA PRO A 474 -0.15 -4.49 16.30
C PRO A 474 -0.55 -4.55 14.82
N VAL A 475 -0.11 -5.59 14.10
CA VAL A 475 -0.40 -5.76 12.65
C VAL A 475 -1.90 -5.65 12.33
N PRO A 476 -2.83 -6.28 13.08
CA PRO A 476 -4.27 -6.16 12.81
C PRO A 476 -4.78 -4.71 12.91
N ALA A 477 -4.15 -3.89 13.74
CA ALA A 477 -4.53 -2.50 13.98
C ALA A 477 -3.93 -1.51 12.96
N GLN A 478 -3.11 -1.98 12.01
CA GLN A 478 -2.52 -1.12 10.99
C GLN A 478 -3.44 -1.04 9.76
N GLU A 479 -3.68 0.17 9.24
CA GLU A 479 -4.19 0.39 7.88
C GLU A 479 -3.02 0.65 6.93
N ILE A 480 -2.92 -0.14 5.86
CA ILE A 480 -1.78 -0.08 4.94
C ILE A 480 -2.20 0.08 3.47
N LEU A 481 -3.47 0.46 3.26
CA LEU A 481 -4.19 0.37 2.01
C LEU A 481 -4.33 -1.09 1.54
N GLY A 482 -5.52 -1.42 1.06
CA GLY A 482 -5.84 -2.79 0.69
C GLY A 482 -5.62 -3.09 -0.80
N ILE A 483 -6.67 -3.60 -1.43
CA ILE A 483 -6.65 -4.14 -2.79
C ILE A 483 -6.91 -2.99 -3.77
N ILE A 484 -5.89 -2.60 -4.53
CA ILE A 484 -5.97 -1.48 -5.47
C ILE A 484 -5.98 -2.01 -6.90
N HIS A 485 -7.15 -2.10 -7.52
CA HIS A 485 -7.30 -2.65 -8.87
C HIS A 485 -7.78 -1.60 -9.87
N GLN A 486 -6.83 -1.07 -10.64
CA GLN A 486 -7.00 0.06 -11.57
C GLN A 486 -6.42 -0.26 -12.97
N SER A 487 -6.26 -1.54 -13.32
CA SER A 487 -5.68 -2.00 -14.60
C SER A 487 -6.30 -3.31 -15.04
N ASN A 488 -6.09 -3.73 -16.29
CA ASN A 488 -6.53 -5.04 -16.78
C ASN A 488 -5.64 -6.21 -16.34
N ASP A 489 -4.58 -5.95 -15.56
CA ASP A 489 -3.69 -7.00 -15.06
C ASP A 489 -4.45 -8.03 -14.19
N PRO A 490 -4.03 -9.30 -14.17
CA PRO A 490 -4.41 -10.24 -13.12
C PRO A 490 -4.09 -9.65 -11.73
N PHE A 491 -5.03 -9.74 -10.79
CA PHE A 491 -4.87 -9.13 -9.46
C PHE A 491 -5.10 -10.09 -8.29
N MET A 492 -5.40 -11.37 -8.54
CA MET A 492 -5.72 -12.30 -7.47
C MET A 492 -4.53 -12.59 -6.54
N ASN A 493 -3.29 -12.64 -7.06
CA ASN A 493 -2.10 -12.78 -6.22
C ASN A 493 -1.96 -11.59 -5.26
N ASP A 494 -2.18 -10.37 -5.75
CA ASP A 494 -2.16 -9.14 -4.95
C ASP A 494 -3.26 -9.15 -3.87
N ALA A 495 -4.48 -9.53 -4.25
CA ALA A 495 -5.60 -9.62 -3.32
C ALA A 495 -5.34 -10.65 -2.19
N VAL A 496 -4.79 -11.81 -2.53
CA VAL A 496 -4.41 -12.84 -1.55
C VAL A 496 -3.28 -12.34 -0.65
N MET A 497 -2.20 -11.78 -1.21
CA MET A 497 -1.12 -11.22 -0.40
C MET A 497 -1.63 -10.12 0.53
N CYS A 498 -2.52 -9.24 0.05
CA CYS A 498 -3.12 -8.18 0.84
C CYS A 498 -3.83 -8.70 2.10
N LEU A 499 -4.64 -9.76 1.97
CA LEU A 499 -5.33 -10.37 3.12
C LEU A 499 -4.34 -11.03 4.08
N LEU A 500 -3.31 -11.67 3.54
CA LEU A 500 -2.33 -12.42 4.31
C LEU A 500 -1.26 -11.55 4.97
N ARG A 501 -1.30 -10.22 4.79
CA ARG A 501 -0.55 -9.28 5.63
C ARG A 501 -1.06 -9.25 7.08
N GLY A 502 -2.32 -9.65 7.31
CA GLY A 502 -2.90 -9.79 8.65
C GLY A 502 -3.60 -8.53 9.20
N ASN A 503 -3.83 -7.53 8.36
CA ASN A 503 -4.53 -6.30 8.74
C ASN A 503 -6.03 -6.56 8.89
N ALA A 504 -6.65 -5.96 9.91
CA ALA A 504 -8.09 -6.12 10.15
C ALA A 504 -8.92 -5.26 9.18
N PHE A 505 -8.49 -4.03 8.92
CA PHE A 505 -9.11 -3.20 7.90
C PHE A 505 -8.54 -3.53 6.53
N VAL A 506 -9.42 -3.80 5.56
CA VAL A 506 -9.02 -4.10 4.19
C VAL A 506 -9.82 -3.20 3.27
N SER A 507 -9.16 -2.15 2.76
CA SER A 507 -9.75 -1.19 1.83
C SER A 507 -9.66 -1.68 0.38
N LEU A 508 -10.80 -1.77 -0.30
CA LEU A 508 -10.95 -2.17 -1.69
C LEU A 508 -11.09 -0.91 -2.53
N TYR A 509 -10.13 -0.69 -3.43
CA TYR A 509 -10.19 0.31 -4.47
C TYR A 509 -10.28 -0.36 -5.83
N ILE A 510 -11.42 -1.00 -6.07
CA ILE A 510 -11.72 -1.74 -7.29
C ILE A 510 -12.43 -0.82 -8.28
N ASN A 511 -11.84 -0.63 -9.45
CA ASN A 511 -12.51 0.05 -10.56
C ASN A 511 -13.29 -0.96 -11.40
N PRO A 512 -14.63 -0.87 -11.46
CA PRO A 512 -15.44 -1.83 -12.21
C PRO A 512 -15.11 -1.91 -13.71
N LYS A 513 -14.49 -0.89 -14.31
CA LYS A 513 -14.03 -0.90 -15.71
C LYS A 513 -13.07 -2.06 -16.01
N HIS A 514 -12.34 -2.52 -15.00
CA HIS A 514 -11.33 -3.58 -15.12
C HIS A 514 -11.79 -4.93 -14.56
N MET A 515 -13.07 -5.05 -14.24
CA MET A 515 -13.69 -6.24 -13.70
C MET A 515 -14.55 -6.93 -14.76
N ASN A 516 -14.60 -8.25 -14.68
CA ASN A 516 -15.52 -9.10 -15.45
C ASN A 516 -16.17 -10.12 -14.50
N GLU A 517 -17.14 -10.89 -15.00
CA GLU A 517 -17.87 -11.88 -14.20
C GLU A 517 -16.94 -12.84 -13.44
N ALA A 518 -15.89 -13.33 -14.09
CA ALA A 518 -14.93 -14.25 -13.47
C ALA A 518 -14.14 -13.58 -12.34
N ARG A 519 -13.72 -12.33 -12.51
CA ARG A 519 -13.00 -11.55 -11.48
C ARG A 519 -13.89 -11.21 -10.29
N TRP A 520 -15.14 -10.81 -10.54
CA TRP A 520 -16.12 -10.59 -9.47
C TRP A 520 -16.35 -11.84 -8.63
N LYS A 521 -16.52 -12.99 -9.30
CA LYS A 521 -16.65 -14.28 -8.63
C LYS A 521 -15.44 -14.64 -7.78
N ARG A 522 -14.22 -14.51 -8.33
CA ARG A 522 -12.97 -14.81 -7.58
C ARG A 522 -12.78 -13.87 -6.39
N LEU A 523 -13.08 -12.58 -6.54
CA LEU A 523 -13.08 -11.63 -5.43
C LEU A 523 -14.07 -12.06 -4.33
N ALA A 524 -15.31 -12.36 -4.70
CA ALA A 524 -16.33 -12.81 -3.75
C ALA A 524 -15.92 -14.09 -2.99
N GLU A 525 -15.36 -15.08 -3.70
CA GLU A 525 -14.86 -16.31 -3.09
C GLU A 525 -13.69 -16.05 -2.13
N THR A 526 -12.81 -15.10 -2.47
CA THR A 526 -11.66 -14.70 -1.67
C THR A 526 -12.08 -13.96 -0.39
N LEU A 527 -13.02 -13.01 -0.49
CA LEU A 527 -13.57 -12.30 0.67
C LEU A 527 -14.31 -13.25 1.62
N ARG A 528 -15.06 -14.23 1.08
CA ARG A 528 -15.72 -15.25 1.88
C ARG A 528 -14.71 -16.16 2.59
N TRP A 529 -13.63 -16.54 1.90
CA TRP A 529 -12.55 -17.30 2.50
C TRP A 529 -11.89 -16.52 3.63
N ALA A 530 -11.62 -15.23 3.44
CA ALA A 530 -11.04 -14.38 4.47
C ALA A 530 -11.92 -14.31 5.72
N ARG A 531 -13.24 -14.12 5.57
CA ARG A 531 -14.19 -14.18 6.70
C ARG A 531 -14.17 -15.53 7.42
N ALA A 532 -14.08 -16.63 6.68
CA ALA A 532 -14.03 -17.97 7.28
C ALA A 532 -12.71 -18.26 8.01
N ASN A 533 -11.66 -17.47 7.76
CA ASN A 533 -10.33 -17.61 8.37
C ASN A 533 -9.94 -16.38 9.21
N GLU A 534 -10.92 -15.55 9.59
CA GLU A 534 -10.68 -14.29 10.30
C GLU A 534 -9.83 -14.47 11.55
N ASP A 535 -10.16 -15.48 12.38
CA ASP A 535 -9.40 -15.76 13.60
C ASP A 535 -7.91 -16.02 13.33
N THR A 536 -7.58 -16.69 12.22
CA THR A 536 -6.17 -16.91 11.85
C THR A 536 -5.53 -15.70 11.17
N LEU A 537 -6.31 -14.82 10.54
CA LEU A 537 -5.77 -13.63 9.86
C LEU A 537 -5.54 -12.46 10.81
N VAL A 538 -6.42 -12.23 11.78
CA VAL A 538 -6.40 -11.02 12.62
C VAL A 538 -6.19 -11.30 14.11
N ASN A 539 -6.47 -12.51 14.60
CA ASN A 539 -6.29 -12.86 16.02
C ASN A 539 -5.02 -13.69 16.27
N ALA A 540 -4.38 -14.19 15.22
CA ALA A 540 -3.14 -14.95 15.29
C ALA A 540 -1.91 -14.06 15.54
N HIS A 541 -0.81 -14.69 15.93
CA HIS A 541 0.49 -14.01 15.93
C HIS A 541 1.07 -13.98 14.51
N THR A 542 0.97 -12.82 13.85
CA THR A 542 1.57 -12.60 12.53
C THR A 542 3.08 -12.33 12.63
N VAL A 543 3.85 -13.09 11.86
CA VAL A 543 5.30 -12.99 11.72
C VAL A 543 5.65 -12.68 10.26
N PRO A 544 6.22 -11.51 9.97
CA PRO A 544 6.74 -11.17 8.65
C PRO A 544 7.94 -12.05 8.29
N LEU A 545 7.86 -12.72 7.14
CA LEU A 545 8.93 -13.56 6.58
C LEU A 545 9.73 -12.73 5.58
N ARG A 546 10.98 -12.43 5.90
CA ARG A 546 11.80 -11.49 5.12
C ARG A 546 12.73 -12.20 4.14
N PRO A 547 13.19 -11.48 3.10
CA PRO A 547 14.28 -11.94 2.25
C PRO A 547 15.53 -12.30 3.06
N ASP A 548 16.17 -13.44 2.74
CA ASP A 548 17.38 -13.90 3.42
C ASP A 548 18.51 -12.85 3.43
N ALA A 549 18.62 -12.06 2.35
CA ALA A 549 19.60 -10.99 2.26
C ALA A 549 19.40 -9.93 3.35
N TRP A 550 18.17 -9.54 3.66
CA TRP A 550 17.90 -8.57 4.73
C TRP A 550 18.12 -9.17 6.12
N LEU A 551 17.84 -10.46 6.31
CA LEU A 551 18.15 -11.13 7.58
C LEU A 551 19.65 -11.23 7.83
N ARG A 552 20.45 -11.40 6.77
CA ARG A 552 21.92 -11.49 6.85
C ARG A 552 22.60 -10.13 6.95
N ASP A 553 22.21 -9.19 6.08
CA ASP A 553 22.93 -7.94 5.85
C ASP A 553 22.32 -6.75 6.63
N GLY A 554 21.14 -6.96 7.24
CA GLY A 554 20.38 -5.94 7.96
C GLY A 554 19.19 -5.43 7.15
N ILE A 555 18.10 -5.09 7.85
CA ILE A 555 16.88 -4.57 7.23
C ILE A 555 17.08 -3.09 6.90
N PRO A 556 17.00 -2.67 5.62
CA PRO A 556 17.15 -1.27 5.23
C PRO A 556 16.16 -0.37 5.97
N TRP A 557 16.56 0.88 6.20
CA TRP A 557 15.64 1.89 6.74
C TRP A 557 14.47 2.09 5.77
N GLN A 558 13.32 2.55 6.28
CA GLN A 558 12.16 2.86 5.44
C GLN A 558 12.50 4.03 4.52
N SER A 559 13.04 3.73 3.35
CA SER A 559 13.42 4.69 2.32
C SER A 559 13.05 4.18 0.94
N HIS A 560 13.10 5.08 -0.04
CA HIS A 560 12.84 4.74 -1.43
C HIS A 560 14.08 4.15 -2.14
N ASP A 561 15.25 4.18 -1.51
CA ASP A 561 16.53 4.05 -2.23
C ASP A 561 17.03 2.61 -2.31
N ALA A 562 16.81 1.81 -1.27
CA ALA A 562 17.32 0.44 -1.24
C ALA A 562 16.55 -0.44 -2.25
N PRO A 563 17.22 -1.29 -3.04
CA PRO A 563 16.53 -2.22 -3.94
C PRO A 563 15.83 -3.32 -3.14
N MET A 564 14.70 -3.81 -3.66
CA MET A 564 14.05 -4.99 -3.10
C MET A 564 14.82 -6.25 -3.52
N PRO A 565 15.22 -7.13 -2.58
CA PRO A 565 15.88 -8.39 -2.94
C PRO A 565 14.99 -9.26 -3.83
N ARG A 566 15.60 -9.91 -4.82
CA ARG A 566 14.96 -10.85 -5.77
C ARG A 566 14.83 -12.27 -5.18
N THR A 567 14.50 -12.37 -3.89
CA THR A 567 14.37 -13.64 -3.15
C THR A 567 13.03 -13.71 -2.44
N PRO A 568 12.54 -14.91 -2.04
CA PRO A 568 11.19 -15.03 -1.55
C PRO A 568 10.99 -14.37 -0.18
N TYR A 569 9.76 -13.97 0.10
CA TYR A 569 9.30 -13.34 1.34
C TYR A 569 7.82 -13.65 1.57
N GLY A 570 7.26 -13.24 2.70
CA GLY A 570 5.83 -13.38 2.97
C GLY A 570 5.44 -13.14 4.42
N TYR A 571 4.45 -13.89 4.91
CA TYR A 571 3.85 -13.71 6.23
C TYR A 571 3.39 -15.07 6.79
N ALA A 572 3.67 -15.33 8.06
CA ALA A 572 3.19 -16.50 8.77
C ALA A 572 2.26 -16.09 9.91
N HIS A 573 1.11 -16.75 10.02
CA HIS A 573 0.10 -16.52 11.06
C HIS A 573 0.04 -17.75 11.96
N TRP A 574 0.40 -17.60 13.22
CA TRP A 574 0.47 -18.73 14.16
C TRP A 574 -0.66 -18.70 15.19
N THR A 575 -1.25 -19.87 15.38
CA THR A 575 -2.25 -20.21 16.40
C THR A 575 -1.74 -21.40 17.23
N ASP A 576 -2.45 -21.76 18.30
CA ASP A 576 -2.07 -22.88 19.17
C ASP A 576 -2.16 -24.26 18.48
N SER A 577 -2.84 -24.36 17.33
CA SER A 577 -3.09 -25.62 16.62
C SER A 577 -2.51 -25.65 15.20
N GLY A 578 -1.61 -24.71 14.86
CA GLY A 578 -1.04 -24.57 13.52
C GLY A 578 -1.14 -23.13 13.01
N GLY A 579 -1.40 -22.95 11.72
CA GLY A 579 -1.39 -21.61 11.13
C GLY A 579 -1.56 -21.52 9.62
N LEU A 580 -1.31 -20.32 9.10
CA LEU A 580 -1.25 -20.03 7.67
C LEU A 580 0.12 -19.45 7.31
N ILE A 581 0.67 -19.81 6.17
CA ILE A 581 1.92 -19.23 5.65
C ILE A 581 1.67 -18.75 4.24
N ALA A 582 1.79 -17.45 4.00
CA ALA A 582 1.85 -16.89 2.66
C ALA A 582 3.32 -16.68 2.26
N LEU A 583 3.68 -17.11 1.06
CA LEU A 583 5.00 -16.89 0.48
C LEU A 583 4.87 -16.43 -0.96
N ARG A 584 5.82 -15.60 -1.37
CA ARG A 584 5.92 -15.06 -2.71
C ARG A 584 7.35 -15.13 -3.20
N ASN A 585 7.55 -15.73 -4.37
CA ASN A 585 8.78 -15.56 -5.14
C ASN A 585 8.59 -14.37 -6.08
N PRO A 586 9.28 -13.22 -5.90
CA PRO A 586 9.12 -12.06 -6.77
C PRO A 586 9.92 -12.15 -8.07
N TRP A 587 10.65 -13.25 -8.33
CA TRP A 587 11.67 -13.32 -9.37
C TRP A 587 11.40 -14.36 -10.47
N ALA A 588 12.01 -14.15 -11.64
CA ALA A 588 11.89 -14.99 -12.83
C ALA A 588 12.51 -16.40 -12.69
N ALA A 589 13.34 -16.62 -11.68
CA ALA A 589 13.95 -17.91 -11.41
C ALA A 589 13.15 -18.70 -10.36
N PRO A 590 13.05 -20.04 -10.47
CA PRO A 590 12.59 -20.87 -9.37
C PRO A 590 13.48 -20.69 -8.13
N GLN A 591 12.86 -20.66 -6.95
CA GLN A 591 13.55 -20.46 -5.67
C GLN A 591 12.93 -21.34 -4.57
N SER A 592 13.56 -21.38 -3.41
CA SER A 592 13.02 -22.03 -2.21
C SER A 592 13.05 -21.06 -1.03
N TYR A 593 12.08 -21.17 -0.13
CA TYR A 593 12.13 -20.53 1.18
C TYR A 593 12.29 -21.59 2.27
N ARG A 594 13.10 -21.34 3.29
CA ARG A 594 13.33 -22.26 4.40
C ARG A 594 12.79 -21.67 5.68
N LEU A 595 11.92 -22.41 6.37
CA LEU A 595 11.31 -21.97 7.62
C LEU A 595 11.38 -23.07 8.67
N ALA A 596 11.89 -22.73 9.85
CA ALA A 596 11.79 -23.57 11.03
C ALA A 596 10.42 -23.33 11.69
N LEU A 597 9.71 -24.42 12.03
CA LEU A 597 8.42 -24.28 12.73
C LEU A 597 8.66 -23.80 14.16
N PRO A 598 7.87 -22.83 14.66
CA PRO A 598 8.03 -22.33 16.02
C PRO A 598 7.66 -23.39 17.05
N GLU A 599 8.31 -23.37 18.21
CA GLU A 599 8.10 -24.31 19.32
C GLU A 599 6.63 -24.46 19.75
N GLY A 600 5.80 -23.42 19.52
CA GLY A 600 4.38 -23.40 19.85
C GLY A 600 3.42 -23.94 18.78
N ALA A 601 3.88 -24.40 17.62
CA ALA A 601 3.01 -24.76 16.49
C ALA A 601 2.22 -26.08 16.66
N GLY A 602 2.54 -26.90 17.66
CA GLY A 602 2.03 -28.27 17.80
C GLY A 602 2.85 -29.30 16.99
N ALA A 603 2.70 -30.60 17.29
CA ALA A 603 3.47 -31.69 16.67
C ALA A 603 2.63 -32.52 15.68
N GLY A 604 3.28 -33.16 14.70
CA GLY A 604 2.61 -33.99 13.70
C GLY A 604 1.76 -33.19 12.71
N LEU A 605 2.31 -32.11 12.16
CA LEU A 605 1.61 -31.18 11.26
C LEU A 605 1.87 -31.51 9.78
N ASP A 606 0.82 -31.38 8.97
CA ASP A 606 0.92 -31.33 7.51
C ASP A 606 0.97 -29.87 7.03
N LEU A 607 1.76 -29.63 5.98
CA LEU A 607 1.83 -28.35 5.28
C LEU A 607 1.27 -28.54 3.87
N ILE A 608 0.12 -27.93 3.60
CA ILE A 608 -0.62 -28.11 2.35
C ILE A 608 -1.00 -26.75 1.77
N SER A 609 -0.73 -26.53 0.49
CA SER A 609 -1.16 -25.28 -0.15
C SER A 609 -2.68 -25.21 -0.31
N LEU A 610 -3.26 -24.07 0.04
CA LEU A 610 -4.64 -23.67 -0.26
C LEU A 610 -4.70 -22.79 -1.52
N TYR A 611 -3.54 -22.27 -1.95
CA TYR A 611 -3.33 -21.40 -3.11
C TYR A 611 -1.92 -21.63 -3.67
N PRO A 612 -1.71 -21.61 -5.00
CA PRO A 612 -2.72 -21.44 -6.05
C PRO A 612 -3.56 -22.70 -6.30
N GLU A 613 -3.12 -23.85 -5.81
CA GLU A 613 -3.80 -25.14 -5.86
C GLU A 613 -3.29 -26.08 -4.74
N PRO A 614 -4.02 -27.16 -4.39
CA PRO A 614 -3.60 -28.10 -3.35
C PRO A 614 -2.36 -28.92 -3.70
N ARG A 615 -1.32 -28.81 -2.87
CA ARG A 615 -0.02 -29.51 -2.99
C ARG A 615 0.54 -29.77 -1.59
N VAL A 616 1.29 -30.86 -1.43
CA VAL A 616 1.92 -31.21 -0.15
C VAL A 616 3.35 -30.67 -0.09
N TYR A 617 3.64 -29.88 0.93
CA TYR A 617 4.96 -29.31 1.23
C TYR A 617 5.68 -30.06 2.38
N GLY A 618 4.92 -30.63 3.31
CA GLY A 618 5.46 -31.40 4.42
C GLY A 618 4.40 -32.29 5.05
N ARG A 619 4.82 -33.42 5.63
CA ARG A 619 3.94 -34.34 6.37
C ARG A 619 4.52 -34.68 7.73
N ASN A 620 3.66 -34.74 8.74
CA ASN A 620 4.03 -35.08 10.12
C ASN A 620 5.25 -34.29 10.65
N VAL A 621 5.33 -33.00 10.31
CA VAL A 621 6.39 -32.07 10.70
C VAL A 621 6.19 -31.66 12.17
N ASN A 622 7.27 -31.49 12.92
CA ASN A 622 7.25 -31.14 14.34
C ASN A 622 7.84 -29.74 14.58
N PRO A 623 7.60 -29.14 15.75
CA PRO A 623 8.26 -27.89 16.13
C PRO A 623 9.78 -28.04 16.07
N GLY A 624 10.47 -27.01 15.59
CA GLY A 624 11.92 -27.01 15.36
C GLY A 624 12.36 -27.64 14.03
N ASP A 625 11.52 -28.46 13.38
CA ASP A 625 11.84 -28.98 12.04
C ASP A 625 11.88 -27.83 11.02
N THR A 626 12.82 -27.90 10.08
CA THR A 626 12.93 -26.94 8.98
C THR A 626 12.32 -27.52 7.71
N VAL A 627 11.33 -26.82 7.15
CA VAL A 627 10.70 -27.17 5.88
C VAL A 627 11.27 -26.29 4.78
N GLU A 628 11.65 -26.92 3.66
CA GLU A 628 12.03 -26.22 2.43
C GLU A 628 10.81 -26.16 1.50
N MET A 629 10.44 -24.94 1.09
CA MET A 629 9.24 -24.67 0.31
C MET A 629 9.65 -24.19 -1.08
N PRO A 630 9.63 -25.09 -2.10
CA PRO A 630 9.96 -24.70 -3.46
C PRO A 630 8.85 -23.83 -4.07
N LEU A 631 9.27 -22.83 -4.84
CA LEU A 631 8.42 -21.81 -5.46
C LEU A 631 8.79 -21.67 -6.94
N ALA A 632 7.79 -21.73 -7.81
CA ALA A 632 7.94 -21.39 -9.22
C ALA A 632 8.21 -19.87 -9.39
N PRO A 633 8.65 -19.42 -10.58
CA PRO A 633 8.85 -17.99 -10.85
C PRO A 633 7.59 -17.17 -10.59
N TYR A 634 7.70 -16.01 -9.95
CA TYR A 634 6.55 -15.12 -9.68
C TYR A 634 5.39 -15.78 -8.89
N GLU A 635 5.62 -16.92 -8.26
CA GLU A 635 4.55 -17.68 -7.60
C GLU A 635 4.22 -17.10 -6.22
N THR A 636 2.93 -16.93 -5.96
CA THR A 636 2.38 -16.74 -4.60
C THR A 636 1.72 -18.03 -4.15
N ILE A 637 2.06 -18.50 -2.95
CA ILE A 637 1.43 -19.65 -2.31
C ILE A 637 0.84 -19.26 -0.96
N VAL A 638 -0.22 -19.96 -0.55
CA VAL A 638 -0.74 -19.93 0.82
C VAL A 638 -0.77 -21.35 1.32
N LEU A 639 -0.09 -21.65 2.41
CA LEU A 639 -0.05 -22.95 3.07
C LEU A 639 -0.92 -22.94 4.31
N SER A 640 -1.71 -24.00 4.50
CA SER A 640 -2.24 -24.37 5.80
C SER A 640 -1.23 -25.26 6.52
N VAL A 641 -0.90 -24.88 7.74
CA VAL A 641 -0.17 -25.72 8.70
C VAL A 641 -1.20 -26.25 9.68
N ARG A 642 -1.44 -27.56 9.67
CA ARG A 642 -2.54 -28.17 10.43
C ARG A 642 -2.20 -29.59 10.87
N PRO A 643 -2.88 -30.15 11.89
CA PRO A 643 -2.71 -31.55 12.26
C PRO A 643 -2.91 -32.48 11.05
N ALA A 644 -2.09 -33.53 10.96
CA ALA A 644 -2.16 -34.48 9.86
C ALA A 644 -3.54 -35.17 9.78
N THR A 645 -4.07 -35.28 8.55
CA THR A 645 -5.35 -35.93 8.25
C THR A 645 -5.27 -36.65 6.91
N ASP A 646 -6.14 -37.63 6.69
CA ASP A 646 -6.23 -38.38 5.42
C ASP A 646 -6.71 -37.50 4.24
N GLU A 647 -7.14 -36.25 4.48
CA GLU A 647 -7.54 -35.30 3.43
C GLU A 647 -6.40 -34.97 2.45
N SER A 648 -5.14 -35.17 2.85
CA SER A 648 -3.96 -34.87 2.04
C SER A 648 -3.48 -36.06 1.19
N ASP A 649 -4.17 -37.21 1.29
CA ASP A 649 -3.83 -38.42 0.56
C ASP A 649 -4.13 -38.25 -0.94
N GLY A 650 -3.16 -38.64 -1.77
CA GLY A 650 -3.25 -38.52 -3.23
C GLY A 650 -2.94 -37.13 -3.80
N LEU A 651 -2.76 -36.11 -2.97
CA LEU A 651 -2.26 -34.81 -3.42
C LEU A 651 -0.80 -34.92 -3.93
N PRO A 652 -0.44 -34.22 -5.02
CA PRO A 652 0.94 -34.20 -5.50
C PRO A 652 1.84 -33.46 -4.50
N GLY A 653 3.09 -33.90 -4.40
CA GLY A 653 4.12 -33.14 -3.68
C GLY A 653 4.47 -31.86 -4.45
N ALA A 654 4.76 -30.78 -3.72
CA ALA A 654 5.08 -29.47 -4.31
C ALA A 654 6.21 -29.55 -5.37
N ASP A 655 7.24 -30.35 -5.09
CA ASP A 655 8.36 -30.61 -6.01
C ASP A 655 7.90 -31.15 -7.38
N ALA A 656 6.94 -32.07 -7.40
CA ALA A 656 6.43 -32.62 -8.64
C ALA A 656 5.65 -31.58 -9.46
N CYS A 657 5.12 -30.54 -8.81
CA CYS A 657 4.41 -29.47 -9.47
C CYS A 657 5.35 -28.42 -10.08
N VAL A 658 6.48 -28.12 -9.43
CA VAL A 658 7.32 -26.96 -9.81
C VAL A 658 8.70 -27.31 -10.40
N LYS A 659 9.21 -28.52 -10.20
CA LYS A 659 10.53 -28.92 -10.74
C LYS A 659 10.43 -29.46 -12.15
N ASN A 660 11.47 -29.21 -12.95
CA ASN A 660 11.67 -29.76 -14.30
C ASN A 660 10.56 -29.43 -15.33
N ARG A 661 9.76 -28.37 -15.10
CA ARG A 661 8.71 -27.92 -16.05
C ARG A 661 9.25 -27.23 -17.29
N VAL A 662 10.47 -26.71 -17.20
CA VAL A 662 11.24 -26.14 -18.32
C VAL A 662 12.61 -26.78 -18.31
N VAL A 663 12.98 -27.43 -19.41
CA VAL A 663 14.30 -28.04 -19.61
C VAL A 663 14.99 -27.39 -20.80
N VAL A 664 16.20 -26.87 -20.57
CA VAL A 664 17.04 -26.30 -21.63
C VAL A 664 18.01 -27.37 -22.10
N ASN A 665 17.75 -27.96 -23.26
CA ASN A 665 18.57 -29.06 -23.80
C ASN A 665 19.91 -28.55 -24.35
N SER A 666 19.91 -27.36 -24.95
CA SER A 666 21.11 -26.69 -25.44
C SER A 666 20.81 -25.22 -25.61
N CYS A 667 21.72 -24.33 -25.21
CA CYS A 667 21.60 -22.90 -25.44
C CYS A 667 22.97 -22.34 -25.87
N THR A 668 23.00 -21.66 -27.00
CA THR A 668 24.13 -20.82 -27.41
C THR A 668 23.65 -19.38 -27.47
N SER A 669 24.21 -18.52 -26.64
CA SER A 669 23.90 -17.10 -26.61
C SER A 669 25.15 -16.26 -26.85
N ARG A 670 24.97 -15.09 -27.46
CA ARG A 670 26.03 -14.10 -27.64
C ARG A 670 25.46 -12.70 -27.49
N VAL A 671 26.13 -11.88 -26.69
CA VAL A 671 25.86 -10.44 -26.59
C VAL A 671 27.00 -9.68 -27.26
N THR A 672 26.66 -8.77 -28.16
CA THR A 672 27.62 -7.97 -28.93
C THR A 672 27.29 -6.50 -28.78
N ARG A 673 28.26 -5.68 -28.39
CA ARG A 673 28.18 -4.23 -28.46
C ARG A 673 28.50 -3.79 -29.88
N VAL A 674 27.52 -3.25 -30.58
CA VAL A 674 27.61 -2.81 -31.98
C VAL A 674 27.67 -1.28 -32.02
N SER A 675 28.73 -0.74 -32.59
CA SER A 675 28.88 0.69 -32.90
C SER A 675 28.71 0.94 -34.40
N PHE A 676 28.11 2.07 -34.77
CA PHE A 676 27.89 2.42 -36.18
C PHE A 676 29.09 3.21 -36.76
N GLN A 677 29.45 2.93 -38.01
CA GLN A 677 30.64 3.51 -38.66
C GLN A 677 30.51 5.00 -39.00
N GLU A 678 29.30 5.53 -39.20
CA GLU A 678 29.05 6.91 -39.64
C GLU A 678 28.00 7.61 -38.76
N GLU A 679 28.19 8.90 -38.49
CA GLU A 679 27.20 9.81 -37.87
C GLU A 679 26.11 10.24 -38.86
N THR A 680 25.51 9.29 -39.58
CA THR A 680 24.29 9.61 -40.34
C THR A 680 23.11 9.79 -39.39
N ALA A 681 22.31 10.84 -39.62
CA ALA A 681 21.06 11.05 -38.89
C ALA A 681 20.19 9.79 -38.99
N SER A 682 19.63 9.35 -37.86
CA SER A 682 18.94 8.06 -37.77
C SER A 682 17.62 8.01 -38.54
N LEU A 683 17.12 9.15 -39.01
CA LEU A 683 15.90 9.30 -39.79
C LEU A 683 16.12 10.28 -40.96
N GLY A 684 15.67 9.94 -42.16
CA GLY A 684 15.67 10.83 -43.33
C GLY A 684 14.36 10.80 -44.11
N PRO A 685 14.16 11.66 -45.13
CA PRO A 685 12.86 11.88 -45.76
C PRO A 685 12.24 10.63 -46.41
N ASP A 686 13.07 9.79 -47.05
CA ASP A 686 12.69 8.55 -47.73
C ASP A 686 13.35 7.30 -47.13
N TRP A 687 13.96 7.42 -45.94
CA TRP A 687 14.61 6.28 -45.29
C TRP A 687 14.46 6.28 -43.77
N THR A 688 14.38 5.09 -43.21
CA THR A 688 14.45 4.86 -41.76
C THR A 688 15.62 3.94 -41.45
N ASP A 689 16.24 4.17 -40.31
CA ASP A 689 17.15 3.19 -39.71
C ASP A 689 16.35 1.96 -39.26
N ALA A 690 16.81 0.77 -39.63
CA ALA A 690 16.18 -0.50 -39.27
C ALA A 690 16.37 -0.84 -37.78
N GLU A 691 17.42 -0.30 -37.16
CA GLU A 691 17.89 -0.75 -35.85
C GLU A 691 17.36 0.12 -34.72
N GLY A 692 17.28 1.43 -34.92
CA GLY A 692 16.61 2.28 -33.97
C GLY A 692 17.53 3.05 -33.01
N PHE A 693 18.84 2.84 -33.05
CA PHE A 693 19.76 3.36 -32.03
C PHE A 693 20.76 4.39 -32.59
N ASP A 694 20.91 5.56 -31.96
CA ASP A 694 21.72 6.63 -32.54
C ASP A 694 23.24 6.37 -32.41
N ALA A 695 23.70 5.92 -31.24
CA ALA A 695 25.13 5.74 -30.94
C ALA A 695 25.65 4.28 -31.07
N GLY A 696 24.76 3.33 -31.36
CA GLY A 696 25.04 1.88 -31.31
C GLY A 696 24.03 1.12 -30.46
N MET A 697 24.13 -0.20 -30.41
CA MET A 697 23.20 -1.07 -29.67
C MET A 697 23.90 -2.26 -29.01
N LEU A 698 23.27 -2.84 -28.00
CA LEU A 698 23.58 -4.21 -27.58
C LEU A 698 22.72 -5.19 -28.36
N GLU A 699 23.35 -6.03 -29.17
CA GLU A 699 22.71 -7.11 -29.92
C GLU A 699 22.89 -8.43 -29.16
N THR A 700 21.79 -9.02 -28.71
CA THR A 700 21.75 -10.36 -28.12
C THR A 700 21.20 -11.34 -29.15
N THR A 701 22.01 -12.35 -29.48
CA THR A 701 21.60 -13.47 -30.33
C THR A 701 21.56 -14.75 -29.52
N LEU A 702 20.58 -15.60 -29.80
CA LEU A 702 20.40 -16.85 -29.09
C LEU A 702 19.89 -17.93 -30.04
N ASP A 703 20.47 -19.14 -29.95
CA ASP A 703 19.99 -20.36 -30.60
C ASP A 703 19.87 -21.44 -29.51
N THR A 704 18.66 -21.91 -29.26
CA THR A 704 18.38 -22.83 -28.15
C THR A 704 17.34 -23.88 -28.52
N ARG A 705 17.36 -24.96 -27.74
CA ARG A 705 16.35 -26.00 -27.74
C ARG A 705 15.82 -26.16 -26.32
N VAL A 706 14.52 -25.95 -26.16
CA VAL A 706 13.83 -25.99 -24.87
C VAL A 706 12.67 -26.97 -24.93
N VAL A 707 12.37 -27.60 -23.79
CA VAL A 707 11.20 -28.47 -23.60
C VAL A 707 10.34 -27.89 -22.48
N ILE A 708 9.05 -27.71 -22.75
CA ILE A 708 8.06 -27.21 -21.80
C ILE A 708 7.01 -28.30 -21.56
N ASP A 709 6.85 -28.74 -20.32
CA ASP A 709 6.02 -29.89 -19.96
C ASP A 709 4.53 -29.50 -19.76
N GLU A 710 3.65 -29.96 -20.68
CA GLU A 710 2.18 -29.82 -20.66
C GLU A 710 1.65 -28.42 -20.26
N ALA A 711 2.38 -27.36 -20.60
CA ALA A 711 2.14 -25.98 -20.19
C ALA A 711 2.30 -24.99 -21.34
N GLU A 712 1.68 -23.82 -21.22
CA GLU A 712 1.99 -22.67 -22.10
C GLU A 712 3.31 -22.04 -21.67
N GLY A 713 4.20 -21.80 -22.62
CA GLY A 713 5.47 -21.15 -22.37
C GLY A 713 5.45 -19.66 -22.70
N ARG A 714 6.29 -18.89 -22.03
CA ARG A 714 6.65 -17.53 -22.42
C ARG A 714 8.16 -17.38 -22.48
N LEU A 715 8.67 -16.82 -23.57
CA LEU A 715 10.00 -16.24 -23.60
C LEU A 715 9.91 -14.84 -23.00
N LEU A 716 10.78 -14.53 -22.04
CA LEU A 716 10.90 -13.21 -21.44
C LEU A 716 12.32 -12.70 -21.68
N VAL A 717 12.47 -11.60 -22.41
CA VAL A 717 13.73 -10.89 -22.53
C VAL A 717 13.63 -9.64 -21.68
N LEU A 718 14.46 -9.53 -20.64
CA LEU A 718 14.47 -8.41 -19.71
C LEU A 718 15.68 -7.53 -20.01
N ALA A 719 15.44 -6.24 -20.27
CA ALA A 719 16.47 -5.22 -20.25
C ALA A 719 16.23 -4.25 -19.09
N GLU A 720 17.28 -3.97 -18.33
CA GLU A 720 17.25 -3.09 -17.16
C GLU A 720 18.06 -1.81 -17.44
N GLY A 721 17.54 -0.66 -17.01
CA GLY A 721 18.14 0.66 -17.20
C GLY A 721 18.52 1.33 -15.89
N GLY A 722 19.41 2.31 -15.97
CA GLY A 722 19.83 3.12 -14.81
C GLY A 722 18.83 4.23 -14.48
N ASP A 723 18.64 5.18 -15.42
CA ASP A 723 17.86 6.40 -15.19
C ASP A 723 16.49 6.43 -15.91
N ALA A 724 16.27 5.51 -16.85
CA ALA A 724 15.04 5.41 -17.63
C ALA A 724 14.83 3.98 -18.14
N PRO A 725 13.58 3.58 -18.45
CA PRO A 725 13.32 2.27 -19.04
C PRO A 725 14.04 2.15 -20.39
N PRO A 726 14.90 1.13 -20.58
CA PRO A 726 15.72 1.05 -21.78
C PRO A 726 14.90 0.58 -22.98
N ARG A 727 15.21 1.08 -24.17
CA ARG A 727 14.58 0.59 -25.39
C ARG A 727 14.96 -0.87 -25.61
N LEU A 728 13.96 -1.65 -26.03
CA LEU A 728 14.11 -3.07 -26.29
C LEU A 728 13.29 -3.44 -27.52
N SER A 729 13.91 -4.13 -28.47
CA SER A 729 13.25 -4.64 -29.67
C SER A 729 13.87 -5.95 -30.08
N GLY A 730 13.13 -6.82 -30.76
CA GLY A 730 13.71 -8.07 -31.20
C GLY A 730 12.79 -8.89 -32.07
N LYS A 731 13.42 -9.84 -32.75
CA LYS A 731 12.77 -10.85 -33.58
C LYS A 731 12.99 -12.21 -32.96
N LEU A 732 11.90 -12.93 -32.75
CA LEU A 732 11.91 -14.32 -32.32
C LEU A 732 11.43 -15.22 -33.46
N ILE A 733 12.16 -16.31 -33.68
CA ILE A 733 11.76 -17.41 -34.54
C ILE A 733 11.59 -18.65 -33.66
N VAL A 734 10.42 -19.28 -33.69
CA VAL A 734 10.09 -20.52 -33.00
C VAL A 734 9.79 -21.57 -34.06
N ASN A 735 10.51 -22.70 -34.04
CA ASN A 735 10.33 -23.79 -35.00
C ASN A 735 10.30 -23.30 -36.47
N ASP A 736 11.27 -22.45 -36.83
CA ASP A 736 11.44 -21.80 -38.14
C ASP A 736 10.33 -20.81 -38.56
N ALA A 737 9.38 -20.49 -37.69
CA ALA A 737 8.36 -19.46 -37.91
C ALA A 737 8.62 -18.21 -37.04
N ALA A 738 8.44 -17.02 -37.61
CA ALA A 738 8.50 -15.79 -36.82
C ALA A 738 7.29 -15.69 -35.88
N VAL A 739 7.51 -15.28 -34.64
CA VAL A 739 6.47 -15.09 -33.63
C VAL A 739 6.41 -13.62 -33.22
N GLU A 740 5.20 -13.12 -33.03
CA GLU A 740 4.98 -11.76 -32.55
C GLU A 740 5.43 -11.61 -31.10
N THR A 741 5.94 -10.42 -30.79
CA THR A 741 6.40 -10.04 -29.46
C THR A 741 5.56 -8.90 -28.93
N ARG A 742 5.34 -8.91 -27.61
CA ARG A 742 4.73 -7.81 -26.86
C ARG A 742 5.77 -7.22 -25.92
N ALA A 743 5.71 -5.92 -25.65
CA ALA A 743 6.56 -5.32 -24.64
C ALA A 743 5.75 -4.81 -23.44
N THR A 744 6.32 -4.96 -22.26
CA THR A 744 5.78 -4.49 -20.98
C THR A 744 6.90 -3.82 -20.20
N GLY A 745 6.61 -2.78 -19.42
CA GLY A 745 7.66 -1.94 -18.83
C GLY A 745 7.29 -1.32 -17.50
N SER A 746 8.30 -0.85 -16.77
CA SER A 746 8.08 -0.16 -15.49
C SER A 746 7.30 1.17 -15.63
N GLY A 747 7.19 1.70 -16.84
CA GLY A 747 6.43 2.92 -17.16
C GLY A 747 4.95 2.72 -17.53
N GLN A 748 4.42 1.49 -17.61
CA GLN A 748 3.04 1.22 -18.10
C GLN A 748 2.04 0.86 -16.98
N GLY A 749 2.54 0.64 -15.76
CA GLY A 749 1.74 0.26 -14.62
C GLY A 749 0.96 1.40 -13.98
N PHE A 750 -0.11 1.07 -13.25
CA PHE A 750 -0.80 2.06 -12.43
C PHE A 750 0.02 2.30 -11.16
N ALA A 751 0.41 3.55 -10.93
CA ALA A 751 0.98 4.04 -9.69
C ALA A 751 0.36 5.40 -9.38
N ALA A 752 0.16 5.67 -8.10
CA ALA A 752 -0.31 6.94 -7.56
C ALA A 752 0.72 7.39 -6.52
N SER A 753 1.96 7.52 -6.98
CA SER A 753 3.10 7.90 -6.16
C SER A 753 3.70 9.20 -6.68
N THR A 754 4.10 10.06 -5.75
CA THR A 754 4.79 11.31 -6.08
C THR A 754 6.31 11.16 -6.11
N ALA A 755 6.84 10.04 -5.63
CA ALA A 755 8.25 9.71 -5.69
C ALA A 755 8.67 9.34 -7.12
N PRO A 756 9.94 9.52 -7.51
CA PRO A 756 10.44 8.99 -8.78
C PRO A 756 10.39 7.44 -8.78
N PRO A 757 10.18 6.79 -9.94
CA PRO A 757 10.29 5.33 -10.04
C PRO A 757 11.69 4.85 -9.62
N PRO A 758 11.79 3.85 -8.73
CA PRO A 758 13.09 3.41 -8.20
C PRO A 758 13.84 2.47 -9.17
N GLU A 759 13.12 1.84 -10.10
CA GLU A 759 13.66 0.80 -10.98
C GLU A 759 13.11 0.97 -12.40
N HIS A 760 13.98 0.74 -13.39
CA HIS A 760 13.68 0.95 -14.79
C HIS A 760 13.93 -0.30 -15.61
N TRP A 761 12.89 -0.83 -16.24
CA TRP A 761 13.00 -2.07 -17.01
C TRP A 761 11.97 -2.14 -18.13
N ASN A 762 12.29 -2.93 -19.14
CA ASN A 762 11.38 -3.36 -20.20
C ASN A 762 11.56 -4.87 -20.45
N PHE A 763 10.44 -5.57 -20.59
CA PHE A 763 10.36 -6.92 -21.10
C PHE A 763 9.97 -6.91 -22.58
N LEU A 764 10.53 -7.86 -23.32
CA LEU A 764 9.98 -8.34 -24.58
C LEU A 764 9.52 -9.78 -24.38
N GLU A 765 8.25 -10.03 -24.61
CA GLU A 765 7.56 -11.28 -24.33
C GLU A 765 7.07 -11.94 -25.60
N ALA A 766 7.12 -13.27 -25.65
CA ALA A 766 6.48 -14.06 -26.72
C ALA A 766 5.95 -15.39 -26.20
N ALA A 767 4.81 -15.83 -26.71
CA ALA A 767 4.26 -17.14 -26.40
C ALA A 767 5.10 -18.26 -27.04
N LEU A 768 5.28 -19.35 -26.32
CA LEU A 768 5.95 -20.57 -26.75
C LEU A 768 5.00 -21.76 -26.62
N PRO A 769 4.99 -22.69 -27.60
CA PRO A 769 4.16 -23.88 -27.51
C PRO A 769 4.69 -24.85 -26.44
N SER A 770 3.80 -25.69 -25.91
CA SER A 770 4.16 -26.84 -25.09
C SER A 770 5.00 -27.85 -25.90
N GLY A 771 5.83 -28.63 -25.22
CA GLY A 771 6.70 -29.63 -25.82
C GLY A 771 8.06 -29.06 -26.20
N GLU A 772 8.74 -29.71 -27.14
CA GLU A 772 10.07 -29.28 -27.60
C GLU A 772 9.95 -28.15 -28.64
N SER A 773 10.77 -27.11 -28.50
CA SER A 773 10.89 -26.01 -29.45
C SER A 773 12.34 -25.62 -29.71
N THR A 774 12.64 -25.25 -30.95
CA THR A 774 13.86 -24.54 -31.32
C THR A 774 13.58 -23.05 -31.36
N LEU A 775 14.41 -22.24 -30.69
CA LEU A 775 14.26 -20.80 -30.64
C LEU A 775 15.51 -20.12 -31.22
N LYS A 776 15.29 -19.18 -32.14
CA LYS A 776 16.32 -18.25 -32.61
C LYS A 776 15.88 -16.82 -32.30
N LEU A 777 16.65 -16.14 -31.48
CA LEU A 777 16.37 -14.78 -31.03
C LEU A 777 17.44 -13.83 -31.55
N THR A 778 17.03 -12.66 -31.99
CA THR A 778 17.88 -11.48 -32.16
C THR A 778 17.19 -10.30 -31.49
N VAL A 779 17.81 -9.72 -30.47
CA VAL A 779 17.28 -8.60 -29.71
C VAL A 779 18.30 -7.48 -29.69
N SER A 780 17.82 -6.26 -29.86
CA SER A 780 18.60 -5.03 -29.75
C SER A 780 18.08 -4.19 -28.59
N ALA A 781 18.99 -3.74 -27.74
CA ALA A 781 18.73 -2.85 -26.62
C ALA A 781 19.70 -1.66 -26.62
N ASP A 782 19.40 -0.64 -25.81
CA ASP A 782 20.29 0.50 -25.62
C ASP A 782 21.69 0.08 -25.11
N MET A 783 22.71 0.90 -25.38
CA MET A 783 24.10 0.58 -25.03
C MET A 783 24.43 0.71 -23.54
N ASP A 784 23.61 1.44 -22.80
CA ASP A 784 23.74 1.84 -21.40
C ASP A 784 22.78 1.05 -20.49
N VAL A 785 22.20 -0.05 -20.98
CA VAL A 785 21.49 -0.99 -20.10
C VAL A 785 22.42 -1.51 -19.00
N SER A 786 21.88 -1.60 -17.79
CA SER A 786 22.58 -2.16 -16.63
C SER A 786 22.63 -3.68 -16.69
N ASP A 787 21.61 -4.33 -17.26
CA ASP A 787 21.58 -5.77 -17.49
C ASP A 787 20.69 -6.18 -18.67
N ILE A 788 20.98 -7.35 -19.25
CA ILE A 788 20.10 -8.07 -20.15
C ILE A 788 20.07 -9.55 -19.80
N SER A 789 18.86 -10.09 -19.61
CA SER A 789 18.64 -11.51 -19.34
C SER A 789 17.51 -12.09 -20.18
N VAL A 790 17.55 -13.39 -20.41
CA VAL A 790 16.56 -14.11 -21.23
C VAL A 790 16.10 -15.33 -20.46
N TRP A 791 14.77 -15.50 -20.35
CA TRP A 791 14.14 -16.53 -19.56
C TRP A 791 13.06 -17.25 -20.35
N VAL A 792 12.81 -18.50 -19.98
CA VAL A 792 11.58 -19.22 -20.35
C VAL A 792 10.78 -19.44 -19.09
N TRP A 793 9.50 -19.10 -19.13
CA TRP A 793 8.55 -19.21 -18.03
C TRP A 793 7.37 -20.09 -18.44
N ALA A 794 7.11 -21.17 -17.70
CA ALA A 794 5.99 -22.08 -17.93
C ALA A 794 4.79 -21.72 -17.03
N LEU A 795 3.62 -21.68 -17.64
CA LEU A 795 2.36 -21.24 -17.07
C LEU A 795 1.23 -22.19 -17.46
N LYS A 796 0.19 -22.26 -16.63
CA LYS A 796 -1.11 -22.81 -17.02
C LYS A 796 -2.25 -21.88 -16.57
N PRO A 797 -3.39 -21.86 -17.27
CA PRO A 797 -4.58 -21.16 -16.81
C PRO A 797 -5.08 -21.72 -15.46
N GLY A 798 -5.55 -20.85 -14.56
CA GLY A 798 -6.18 -21.26 -13.31
C GLY A 798 -7.69 -21.51 -13.47
N THR A 799 -8.15 -22.69 -13.09
CA THR A 799 -9.51 -23.19 -13.37
C THR A 799 -10.59 -22.81 -12.35
N GLY A 800 -10.36 -21.75 -11.57
CA GLY A 800 -11.28 -21.28 -10.52
C GLY A 800 -10.93 -21.85 -9.14
N LYS A 801 -11.93 -22.03 -8.28
CA LYS A 801 -11.73 -22.60 -6.94
C LYS A 801 -11.61 -24.12 -6.98
N PRO A 802 -10.51 -24.71 -6.45
CA PRO A 802 -10.37 -26.16 -6.32
C PRO A 802 -11.43 -26.76 -5.40
N ASP A 803 -11.82 -28.01 -5.68
CA ASP A 803 -12.63 -28.83 -4.76
C ASP A 803 -11.73 -29.42 -3.66
N PHE A 804 -11.29 -28.54 -2.76
CA PHE A 804 -10.49 -28.90 -1.60
C PHE A 804 -10.92 -28.05 -0.40
N PRO A 805 -11.03 -28.63 0.82
CA PRO A 805 -11.43 -27.89 2.00
C PRO A 805 -10.58 -26.64 2.21
N ASN A 806 -11.25 -25.51 2.47
CA ASN A 806 -10.61 -24.22 2.71
C ASN A 806 -9.71 -23.70 1.57
N ALA A 807 -9.81 -24.22 0.33
CA ALA A 807 -9.04 -23.70 -0.80
C ALA A 807 -9.51 -22.29 -1.21
N LEU A 808 -8.54 -21.48 -1.64
CA LEU A 808 -8.77 -20.18 -2.29
C LEU A 808 -9.03 -20.38 -3.80
N PRO A 809 -9.74 -19.46 -4.46
CA PRO A 809 -9.80 -19.46 -5.92
C PRO A 809 -8.40 -19.30 -6.51
N ALA A 810 -8.05 -20.08 -7.53
CA ALA A 810 -6.78 -19.93 -8.24
C ALA A 810 -6.59 -18.50 -8.79
N PRO A 811 -5.36 -18.05 -9.08
CA PRO A 811 -5.14 -16.89 -9.94
C PRO A 811 -5.63 -17.16 -11.38
N GLU A 812 -5.66 -16.13 -12.22
CA GLU A 812 -5.87 -16.32 -13.67
C GLU A 812 -4.79 -17.21 -14.30
N TRP A 813 -3.54 -17.12 -13.83
CA TRP A 813 -2.40 -17.91 -14.31
C TRP A 813 -1.63 -18.51 -13.14
N ILE A 814 -1.35 -19.81 -13.23
CA ILE A 814 -0.54 -20.54 -12.27
C ILE A 814 0.86 -20.74 -12.85
N SER A 815 1.87 -20.29 -12.11
CA SER A 815 3.27 -20.52 -12.45
C SER A 815 3.67 -21.97 -12.18
N LEU A 816 4.44 -22.55 -13.10
CA LEU A 816 4.87 -23.95 -13.03
C LEU A 816 6.39 -24.09 -12.96
N GLY A 817 7.15 -23.22 -13.61
CA GLY A 817 8.61 -23.28 -13.56
C GLY A 817 9.26 -22.33 -14.54
N GLY A 818 10.58 -22.23 -14.50
CA GLY A 818 11.32 -21.39 -15.43
C GLY A 818 12.81 -21.70 -15.46
N ALA A 819 13.46 -21.22 -16.50
CA ALA A 819 14.90 -21.39 -16.70
C ALA A 819 15.50 -20.16 -17.39
N ALA A 820 16.70 -19.76 -16.98
CA ALA A 820 17.48 -18.77 -17.69
C ALA A 820 18.07 -19.39 -18.96
N LEU A 821 17.90 -18.72 -20.10
CA LEU A 821 18.65 -18.94 -21.32
C LEU A 821 19.90 -18.05 -21.37
N LEU A 822 19.77 -16.84 -20.80
CA LEU A 822 20.86 -15.92 -20.51
C LEU A 822 20.62 -15.37 -19.10
N ALA A 823 21.48 -15.71 -18.15
CA ALA A 823 21.33 -15.29 -16.76
C ALA A 823 21.70 -13.80 -16.56
N PRO A 824 21.16 -13.13 -15.53
CA PRO A 824 21.56 -11.78 -15.14
C PRO A 824 23.07 -11.65 -14.99
N GLY A 825 23.64 -10.56 -15.48
CA GLY A 825 25.08 -10.27 -15.43
C GLY A 825 25.96 -11.11 -16.37
N ALA A 826 25.41 -12.09 -17.09
CA ALA A 826 26.20 -12.98 -17.95
C ALA A 826 26.89 -12.23 -19.11
N PHE A 827 26.34 -11.11 -19.57
CA PHE A 827 26.90 -10.33 -20.67
C PHE A 827 28.17 -9.55 -20.28
N ALA A 828 28.42 -9.30 -19.00
CA ALA A 828 29.57 -8.51 -18.54
C ALA A 828 30.92 -9.22 -18.74
N VAL A 829 30.91 -10.55 -18.88
CA VAL A 829 32.13 -11.37 -18.91
C VAL A 829 32.69 -11.58 -20.33
N ASP A 830 31.83 -11.57 -21.37
CA ASP A 830 32.19 -11.93 -22.75
C ASP A 830 31.59 -10.97 -23.81
N LEU A 831 31.56 -9.67 -23.51
CA LEU A 831 30.99 -8.68 -24.43
C LEU A 831 31.87 -8.45 -25.65
N LYS A 832 31.49 -9.04 -26.79
CA LYS A 832 32.15 -8.79 -28.07
C LYS A 832 31.85 -7.36 -28.53
N GLN A 833 32.86 -6.65 -29.03
CA GLN A 833 32.66 -5.33 -29.67
C GLN A 833 32.79 -5.46 -31.18
N GLU A 834 31.89 -4.81 -31.91
CA GLU A 834 31.90 -4.78 -33.36
C GLU A 834 31.52 -3.38 -33.88
N THR A 835 32.12 -3.00 -35.01
CA THR A 835 31.73 -1.78 -35.73
C THR A 835 31.18 -2.18 -37.10
N ARG A 836 29.95 -1.76 -37.43
CA ARG A 836 29.27 -2.11 -38.69
C ARG A 836 28.61 -0.87 -39.32
N PRO A 837 28.40 -0.83 -40.64
CA PRO A 837 27.60 0.23 -41.26
C PRO A 837 26.14 0.15 -40.76
N ARG A 838 25.47 1.30 -40.60
CA ARG A 838 24.06 1.38 -40.19
C ARG A 838 23.17 0.75 -41.26
N ARG A 839 22.20 -0.08 -40.86
CA ARG A 839 21.25 -0.68 -41.82
C ARG A 839 20.08 0.27 -42.08
N VAL A 840 20.10 0.89 -43.26
CA VAL A 840 19.06 1.85 -43.69
C VAL A 840 18.04 1.17 -44.61
N GLU A 841 16.76 1.29 -44.29
CA GLU A 841 15.64 0.87 -45.14
C GLU A 841 15.08 2.09 -45.89
N ARG A 842 15.09 2.03 -47.21
CA ARG A 842 14.58 3.10 -48.09
C ARG A 842 13.19 2.76 -48.63
N ILE A 843 12.33 3.78 -48.72
CA ILE A 843 11.02 3.69 -49.35
C ILE A 843 11.02 4.48 -50.66
N ASN A 844 10.21 4.05 -51.64
CA ASN A 844 9.93 4.87 -52.82
C ASN A 844 8.84 5.89 -52.50
N GLY A 845 9.16 6.92 -51.72
CA GLY A 845 8.14 7.76 -51.12
C GLY A 845 8.67 8.78 -50.12
N LEU A 846 7.80 9.30 -49.27
CA LEU A 846 8.14 10.17 -48.14
C LEU A 846 7.38 9.75 -46.89
N PHE A 847 8.00 9.87 -45.73
CA PHE A 847 7.30 9.74 -44.46
C PHE A 847 6.55 11.04 -44.10
N LEU A 848 5.46 10.94 -43.35
CA LEU A 848 4.64 12.11 -43.02
C LEU A 848 5.29 13.03 -41.97
N ASP A 849 6.22 12.53 -41.16
CA ASP A 849 6.95 13.32 -40.15
C ASP A 849 7.84 14.41 -40.78
N VAL A 850 8.21 14.26 -42.05
CA VAL A 850 9.01 15.27 -42.78
C VAL A 850 8.18 16.21 -43.64
N LEU A 851 6.85 16.03 -43.66
CA LEU A 851 5.93 16.87 -44.42
C LEU A 851 5.22 17.85 -43.48
N GLU A 852 5.00 19.07 -43.98
CA GLU A 852 4.14 20.04 -43.31
C GLU A 852 2.67 19.74 -43.66
N PRO A 853 1.78 19.56 -42.67
CA PRO A 853 0.36 19.41 -42.93
C PRO A 853 -0.24 20.72 -43.45
N LEU A 854 -1.29 20.62 -44.27
CA LEU A 854 -2.13 21.75 -44.68
C LEU A 854 -2.90 22.33 -43.48
N SER A 855 -3.34 21.46 -42.57
CA SER A 855 -4.00 21.83 -41.32
C SER A 855 -3.90 20.71 -40.29
N GLU A 856 -3.89 21.09 -39.02
CA GLU A 856 -3.93 20.19 -37.87
C GLU A 856 -4.90 20.75 -36.81
N GLN A 857 -5.72 19.87 -36.23
CA GLN A 857 -6.63 20.18 -35.12
C GLN A 857 -6.65 18.99 -34.16
N GLN A 858 -6.69 19.25 -32.86
CA GLN A 858 -6.84 18.21 -31.85
C GLN A 858 -7.46 18.73 -30.55
N GLY A 859 -8.11 17.85 -29.80
CA GLY A 859 -8.79 18.19 -28.54
C GLY A 859 -7.86 18.70 -27.45
N TRP A 860 -6.61 18.22 -27.42
CA TRP A 860 -5.60 18.61 -26.42
C TRP A 860 -4.19 18.52 -27.00
N GLY A 861 -3.26 19.34 -26.52
CA GLY A 861 -1.85 19.31 -26.96
C GLY A 861 -1.60 19.86 -28.37
N LYS A 862 -0.46 19.50 -28.97
CA LYS A 862 -0.09 19.81 -30.37
C LYS A 862 0.29 18.55 -31.13
N LEU A 863 0.25 18.57 -32.47
CA LEU A 863 0.77 17.49 -33.29
C LEU A 863 2.26 17.31 -32.98
N GLN A 864 2.68 16.08 -32.67
CA GLN A 864 4.08 15.76 -32.43
C GLN A 864 4.61 14.88 -33.56
N ARG A 865 5.86 15.12 -33.97
CA ARG A 865 6.57 14.34 -34.98
C ARG A 865 7.56 13.43 -34.29
N ASN A 866 7.51 12.13 -34.59
CA ASN A 866 8.43 11.13 -34.05
C ASN A 866 8.39 11.00 -32.51
N GLN A 867 7.35 11.57 -31.87
CA GLN A 867 7.07 11.54 -30.44
C GLN A 867 5.55 11.44 -30.26
N SER A 868 5.13 10.90 -29.12
CA SER A 868 3.74 10.95 -28.69
C SER A 868 3.32 12.41 -28.44
N VAL A 869 2.02 12.67 -28.32
CA VAL A 869 1.46 14.01 -28.02
C VAL A 869 2.00 14.63 -26.72
N TRP A 870 2.61 13.82 -25.84
CA TRP A 870 3.31 14.23 -24.61
C TRP A 870 4.81 14.43 -24.75
N GLU A 871 5.34 14.48 -25.97
CA GLU A 871 6.78 14.64 -26.24
C GLU A 871 7.61 13.47 -25.64
N LYS A 872 6.96 12.30 -25.47
CA LYS A 872 7.58 11.04 -25.05
C LYS A 872 7.79 10.10 -26.25
N PRO A 873 8.63 9.06 -26.15
CA PRO A 873 8.73 8.05 -27.21
C PRO A 873 7.36 7.46 -27.57
N MET A 874 7.05 7.35 -28.87
CA MET A 874 5.78 6.73 -29.30
C MET A 874 5.82 5.24 -28.98
N THR A 875 4.75 4.75 -28.36
CA THR A 875 4.59 3.32 -28.09
C THR A 875 3.17 2.88 -28.44
N ILE A 876 2.98 1.68 -29.01
CA ILE A 876 1.64 1.09 -29.20
C ILE A 876 1.72 -0.36 -28.71
N ALA A 877 0.89 -0.73 -27.74
CA ALA A 877 0.97 -2.02 -27.01
C ALA A 877 2.41 -2.35 -26.54
N GLY A 878 3.12 -1.32 -26.08
CA GLY A 878 4.52 -1.38 -25.64
C GLY A 878 5.57 -1.44 -26.75
N ARG A 879 5.20 -1.67 -28.01
CA ARG A 879 6.15 -1.61 -29.12
C ARG A 879 6.55 -0.15 -29.38
N HIS A 880 7.85 0.13 -29.32
CA HIS A 880 8.40 1.45 -29.61
C HIS A 880 8.37 1.76 -31.11
N PHE A 881 7.95 2.98 -31.44
CA PHE A 881 8.00 3.53 -32.78
C PHE A 881 8.83 4.79 -32.78
N ARG A 882 9.78 4.85 -33.70
CA ARG A 882 10.67 6.00 -33.85
C ARG A 882 10.15 7.07 -34.78
N ARG A 883 9.19 6.69 -35.62
CA ARG A 883 8.72 7.54 -36.70
C ARG A 883 7.22 7.50 -36.81
N GLY A 884 6.61 8.65 -37.09
CA GLY A 884 5.17 8.79 -37.14
C GLY A 884 4.70 10.11 -36.57
N LEU A 885 3.39 10.18 -36.34
CA LEU A 885 2.71 11.35 -35.80
C LEU A 885 2.02 10.99 -34.48
N GLY A 886 2.28 11.74 -33.42
CA GLY A 886 1.57 11.64 -32.14
C GLY A 886 0.48 12.71 -32.03
N VAL A 887 -0.74 12.29 -31.70
CA VAL A 887 -1.94 13.13 -31.62
C VAL A 887 -2.77 12.81 -30.37
N HIS A 888 -3.77 13.64 -30.07
CA HIS A 888 -4.76 13.41 -29.02
C HIS A 888 -6.18 13.49 -29.60
N ALA A 889 -7.07 12.57 -29.26
CA ALA A 889 -8.44 12.58 -29.76
C ALA A 889 -9.27 13.77 -29.22
N VAL A 890 -10.26 14.29 -29.93
CA VAL A 890 -10.52 14.08 -31.36
C VAL A 890 -9.49 14.88 -32.14
N SER A 891 -8.83 14.26 -33.13
CA SER A 891 -7.83 14.93 -33.98
C SER A 891 -8.15 14.82 -35.47
N GLU A 892 -7.74 15.82 -36.25
CA GLU A 892 -7.74 15.83 -37.72
C GLU A 892 -6.41 16.42 -38.23
N VAL A 893 -5.69 15.68 -39.08
CA VAL A 893 -4.46 16.13 -39.74
C VAL A 893 -4.58 15.95 -41.25
N VAL A 894 -4.34 17.01 -42.01
CA VAL A 894 -4.60 17.05 -43.46
C VAL A 894 -3.30 17.30 -44.23
N TYR A 895 -3.03 16.54 -45.29
CA TYR A 895 -1.85 16.64 -46.14
C TYR A 895 -2.22 16.79 -47.62
N ALA A 896 -1.44 17.60 -48.35
CA ALA A 896 -1.52 17.68 -49.81
C ALA A 896 -0.85 16.47 -50.47
N LEU A 897 -1.59 15.75 -51.30
CA LEU A 897 -1.07 14.65 -52.12
C LEU A 897 -0.59 15.10 -53.49
N ASN A 898 -1.21 16.15 -54.04
CA ASN A 898 -0.91 16.72 -55.37
C ASN A 898 -0.92 15.68 -56.51
N GLY A 899 -1.64 14.57 -56.37
CA GLY A 899 -1.66 13.45 -57.33
C GLY A 899 -0.34 12.68 -57.46
N GLY A 900 0.65 12.94 -56.59
CA GLY A 900 2.01 12.44 -56.72
C GLY A 900 2.30 11.10 -56.03
N TYR A 901 1.31 10.49 -55.39
CA TYR A 901 1.44 9.28 -54.59
C TYR A 901 0.33 8.27 -54.93
N THR A 902 0.62 6.99 -54.75
CA THR A 902 -0.28 5.88 -55.06
C THR A 902 -0.79 5.19 -53.80
N THR A 903 -0.03 5.17 -52.71
CA THR A 903 -0.42 4.48 -51.47
C THR A 903 -0.12 5.31 -50.22
N PHE A 904 -1.05 5.35 -49.27
CA PHE A 904 -0.79 5.72 -47.88
C PHE A 904 -0.66 4.46 -47.01
N GLU A 905 0.36 4.42 -46.16
CA GLU A 905 0.55 3.35 -45.18
C GLU A 905 0.87 3.90 -43.78
N ALA A 906 0.38 3.22 -42.74
CA ALA A 906 0.79 3.44 -41.36
C ALA A 906 0.52 2.20 -40.49
N LEU A 907 1.07 2.20 -39.28
CA LEU A 907 0.64 1.37 -38.16
C LEU A 907 -0.05 2.28 -37.15
N VAL A 908 -1.34 2.05 -36.89
CA VAL A 908 -2.13 2.90 -35.99
C VAL A 908 -2.40 2.22 -34.66
N GLY A 909 -2.57 3.02 -33.61
CA GLY A 909 -2.99 2.54 -32.30
C GLY A 909 -2.85 3.62 -31.23
N MET A 910 -3.47 3.36 -30.08
CA MET A 910 -3.40 4.25 -28.93
C MET A 910 -1.99 4.23 -28.33
N ASP A 911 -1.52 5.39 -27.85
CA ASP A 911 -0.19 5.53 -27.28
C ASP A 911 -0.09 4.88 -25.90
N GLY A 912 0.94 4.06 -25.69
CA GLY A 912 1.12 3.27 -24.47
C GLY A 912 1.47 4.08 -23.21
N ALA A 913 1.75 5.39 -23.31
CA ALA A 913 1.96 6.23 -22.15
C ALA A 913 0.65 6.61 -21.43
N ASN A 914 -0.50 6.36 -22.04
CA ASN A 914 -1.79 6.63 -21.44
C ASN A 914 -2.81 5.53 -21.79
N ARG A 915 -3.91 5.43 -21.04
CA ARG A 915 -4.87 4.32 -21.15
C ARG A 915 -6.15 4.72 -21.87
N GLY A 916 -6.00 5.49 -22.94
CA GLY A 916 -7.10 5.99 -23.75
C GLY A 916 -7.70 4.96 -24.71
N THR A 917 -8.80 5.35 -25.35
CA THR A 917 -9.40 4.63 -26.47
C THR A 917 -9.66 5.55 -27.65
N GLY A 918 -9.82 5.00 -28.84
CA GLY A 918 -10.02 5.83 -30.02
C GLY A 918 -10.31 5.01 -31.26
N ASP A 919 -10.73 5.68 -32.31
CA ASP A 919 -10.97 5.08 -33.62
C ASP A 919 -10.25 5.91 -34.70
N PHE A 920 -9.57 5.23 -35.61
CA PHE A 920 -8.75 5.84 -36.65
C PHE A 920 -9.50 5.80 -37.98
N GLU A 921 -9.50 6.90 -38.71
CA GLU A 921 -10.09 6.99 -40.04
C GLU A 921 -9.11 7.61 -41.04
N VAL A 922 -9.11 7.08 -42.27
CA VAL A 922 -8.37 7.65 -43.41
C VAL A 922 -9.34 8.10 -44.48
N TRP A 923 -9.24 9.37 -44.85
CA TRP A 923 -10.09 10.04 -45.84
C TRP A 923 -9.24 10.54 -47.01
N VAL A 924 -9.74 10.37 -48.24
CA VAL A 924 -9.09 10.83 -49.47
C VAL A 924 -10.10 11.64 -50.27
N ASP A 925 -9.78 12.90 -50.56
CA ASP A 925 -10.67 13.86 -51.24
C ASP A 925 -12.10 13.88 -50.67
N GLY A 926 -12.22 13.92 -49.33
CA GLY A 926 -13.49 13.95 -48.63
C GLY A 926 -14.25 12.61 -48.55
N THR A 927 -13.68 11.52 -49.06
CA THR A 927 -14.29 10.17 -48.98
C THR A 927 -13.54 9.29 -47.99
N LYS A 928 -14.24 8.72 -46.99
CA LYS A 928 -13.64 7.74 -46.07
C LYS A 928 -13.26 6.48 -46.83
N ARG A 929 -11.99 6.10 -46.76
CA ARG A 929 -11.44 4.92 -47.43
C ARG A 929 -11.15 3.78 -46.47
N TRP A 930 -10.97 4.07 -45.18
CA TRP A 930 -10.64 3.08 -44.17
C TRP A 930 -11.02 3.56 -42.76
N GLU A 931 -11.34 2.61 -41.87
CA GLU A 931 -11.50 2.82 -40.42
C GLU A 931 -10.98 1.61 -39.63
N SER A 932 -10.46 1.83 -38.41
CA SER A 932 -9.97 0.77 -37.53
C SER A 932 -11.09 0.06 -36.75
N GLY A 933 -12.19 0.76 -36.48
CA GLY A 933 -13.05 0.46 -35.34
C GLY A 933 -12.42 0.96 -34.02
N ARG A 934 -13.11 0.73 -32.89
CA ARG A 934 -12.61 1.15 -31.57
C ARG A 934 -11.36 0.35 -31.20
N MET A 935 -10.28 1.06 -30.90
CA MET A 935 -9.00 0.56 -30.40
C MET A 935 -8.77 1.05 -28.97
N THR A 936 -7.97 0.29 -28.23
CA THR A 936 -7.53 0.56 -26.86
C THR A 936 -6.00 0.58 -26.80
N TRP A 937 -5.44 1.11 -25.70
CA TRP A 937 -3.99 1.10 -25.45
C TRP A 937 -3.34 -0.29 -25.41
N GLU A 938 -4.13 -1.36 -25.26
CA GLU A 938 -3.65 -2.75 -25.25
C GLU A 938 -3.58 -3.38 -26.63
N ASP A 939 -4.30 -2.82 -27.61
CA ASP A 939 -4.37 -3.40 -28.95
C ASP A 939 -3.04 -3.26 -29.69
N ALA A 940 -2.65 -4.35 -30.35
CA ALA A 940 -1.46 -4.35 -31.19
C ALA A 940 -1.60 -3.31 -32.32
N PRO A 941 -0.47 -2.74 -32.80
CA PRO A 941 -0.50 -1.78 -33.89
C PRO A 941 -1.21 -2.35 -35.13
N GLN A 942 -2.27 -1.69 -35.58
CA GLN A 942 -3.06 -2.13 -36.73
C GLN A 942 -2.50 -1.52 -38.01
N ALA A 943 -2.20 -2.36 -39.00
CA ALA A 943 -1.74 -1.90 -40.30
C ALA A 943 -2.88 -1.28 -41.11
N VAL A 944 -2.64 -0.08 -41.63
CA VAL A 944 -3.49 0.58 -42.62
C VAL A 944 -2.73 0.74 -43.92
N ARG A 945 -3.36 0.35 -45.03
CA ARG A 945 -2.87 0.55 -46.39
C ARG A 945 -4.03 0.98 -47.29
N VAL A 946 -3.96 2.20 -47.81
CA VAL A 946 -5.03 2.82 -48.60
C VAL A 946 -4.50 3.24 -49.96
N ASP A 947 -5.21 2.90 -51.03
CA ASP A 947 -4.96 3.42 -52.38
C ASP A 947 -5.40 4.90 -52.44
N ILE A 948 -4.46 5.77 -52.76
CA ILE A 948 -4.63 7.22 -52.85
C ILE A 948 -4.29 7.74 -54.26
N SER A 949 -4.21 6.83 -55.25
CA SER A 949 -3.80 7.15 -56.61
C SER A 949 -4.66 8.26 -57.23
N GLY A 950 -3.99 9.33 -57.68
CA GLY A 950 -4.64 10.51 -58.26
C GLY A 950 -5.34 11.43 -57.26
N GLY A 951 -5.32 11.12 -55.96
CA GLY A 951 -5.91 11.94 -54.91
C GLY A 951 -5.15 13.26 -54.70
N LEU A 952 -5.87 14.29 -54.23
CA LEU A 952 -5.30 15.61 -54.00
C LEU A 952 -5.11 15.92 -52.50
N GLU A 953 -5.97 15.38 -51.64
CA GLU A 953 -5.96 15.58 -50.19
C GLU A 953 -6.02 14.24 -49.44
N LEU A 954 -5.14 14.05 -48.45
CA LEU A 954 -5.21 12.99 -47.45
C LEU A 954 -5.58 13.59 -46.11
N ARG A 955 -6.54 12.99 -45.41
CA ARG A 955 -6.95 13.39 -44.07
C ARG A 955 -6.94 12.19 -43.13
N LEU A 956 -6.24 12.36 -42.01
CA LEU A 956 -6.10 11.39 -40.93
C LEU A 956 -6.91 11.87 -39.72
N ARG A 957 -7.83 11.05 -39.23
CA ARG A 957 -8.71 11.41 -38.12
C ARG A 957 -8.65 10.38 -37.00
N VAL A 958 -8.67 10.86 -35.75
CA VAL A 958 -8.80 10.03 -34.55
C VAL A 958 -10.03 10.49 -33.76
N GLY A 959 -10.98 9.58 -33.49
CA GLY A 959 -12.14 9.78 -32.63
C GLY A 959 -11.89 9.39 -31.18
N ASP A 960 -12.86 9.67 -30.30
CA ASP A 960 -12.78 9.46 -28.83
C ASP A 960 -13.22 8.05 -28.39
N GLY A 961 -13.40 7.13 -29.34
CA GLY A 961 -13.85 5.77 -29.06
C GLY A 961 -15.25 5.65 -28.45
N GLY A 962 -15.96 6.76 -28.18
CA GLY A 962 -17.26 6.80 -27.54
C GLY A 962 -17.26 6.80 -26.00
N ASP A 963 -16.13 7.01 -25.33
CA ASP A 963 -16.06 7.21 -23.86
C ASP A 963 -15.46 8.56 -23.43
N GLY A 964 -15.37 9.51 -24.38
CA GLY A 964 -14.85 10.85 -24.15
C GLY A 964 -13.31 10.90 -24.19
N ILE A 965 -12.75 12.10 -24.32
CA ILE A 965 -11.37 12.29 -24.79
C ILE A 965 -10.25 12.06 -23.76
N THR A 966 -10.56 11.65 -22.52
CA THR A 966 -9.59 11.71 -21.41
C THR A 966 -8.50 10.66 -21.55
N GLY A 967 -7.29 11.11 -21.89
CA GLY A 967 -6.12 10.26 -22.03
C GLY A 967 -6.00 9.56 -23.39
N ASP A 968 -6.78 9.99 -24.38
CA ASP A 968 -6.85 9.41 -25.73
C ASP A 968 -5.70 9.85 -26.62
N HIS A 969 -4.50 9.44 -26.22
CA HIS A 969 -3.29 9.68 -26.98
C HIS A 969 -3.17 8.62 -28.05
N ALA A 970 -2.84 9.01 -29.27
CA ALA A 970 -2.86 8.12 -30.42
C ALA A 970 -1.65 8.37 -31.33
N ASN A 971 -1.19 7.30 -31.98
CA ASN A 971 -0.04 7.34 -32.87
C ASN A 971 -0.40 6.84 -34.27
N TRP A 972 0.00 7.60 -35.28
CA TRP A 972 0.13 7.16 -36.67
C TRP A 972 1.59 6.77 -36.92
N ALA A 973 1.98 5.60 -36.45
CA ALA A 973 3.36 5.13 -36.52
C ALA A 973 3.75 4.72 -37.95
N GLU A 974 5.01 4.98 -38.31
CA GLU A 974 5.60 4.74 -39.63
C GLU A 974 4.79 5.32 -40.80
N ALA A 975 3.96 6.34 -40.53
CA ALA A 975 3.07 6.94 -41.52
C ALA A 975 3.85 7.45 -42.74
N ARG A 976 3.50 6.96 -43.92
CA ARG A 976 4.21 7.24 -45.18
C ARG A 976 3.31 7.28 -46.41
N LEU A 977 3.78 8.01 -47.42
CA LEU A 977 3.23 8.09 -48.77
C LEU A 977 4.19 7.42 -49.75
N LEU A 978 3.70 6.48 -50.56
CA LEU A 978 4.48 5.76 -51.56
C LEU A 978 4.12 6.20 -52.98
N ARG A 979 5.09 6.13 -53.90
CA ARG A 979 4.95 6.40 -55.33
C ARG A 979 4.79 5.13 -56.13
#